data_AF-A0A2Z6N3Z7-F1
#
_entry.id   AF-A0A2Z6N3Z7-F1
#
_cell.length_a   1.000
_cell.length_b   1.000
_cell.length_c   1.000
_cell.angle_alpha   90.00
_cell.angle_beta   90.00
_cell.angle_gamma   90.00
#
_symmetry.space_group_name_H-M   'P 1'
#
loop_
_entity.id
_entity.type
_entity.pdbx_description
1 polymer ?
#
loop_
_entity_poly.entity_id
_entity_poly.type
_entity_poly.pdbx_seq_one_letter_code
_entity_poly.pdbx_strand_id
1 'polypeptide(L)'
;MTLLSTEESQEDEHNSVFYQLLLEVLRFSESTFLALLKFTDISNKELMDNVETFLIEVLNLTKDSISEAKKVQSFGSEILKVTHMVINVVVKLCKVRSELINWEACDKKQPMIDKPTNVGHTINITKYTIEKLSQIGILAAKDGGSLVNILSISWKGVVSLLQIGGGHFTEVNIANIVVSLLALITEPLKCAAEVWSSSLNETISVTEAKKIFVPVKFYLINAVKICSLYPHQTYAVYREITHCVLTITSFWIFTNNENLLKNASAVIVELLEETTLDLVLSLLNSDNLKLEQKLEVVEWLFFNEGDFLSGLDGPTSADCNFTSVNKLFLSSCEGISRSRVLIFGRVVLFISFLKYSLKLDEDVKVAITQKLNWFLDILVDENVYSYMLVLQLQLSSGSGKTAELVRQPIFTILLQALKTFMIVISSSTAWAEFESFLLENFFHPHFLCWEIVMECWCFVLQNAEKQMANNIISKLCSLLKLLGSSDSVFLPHSPFRKMTRSICLLLTRCEKSVVDEVFMSIVGDGRSQLSLVLYLALFVEGFSLDLLSDELRKTSIERIISDYFDFINKFDEASLMGCASGLFGIPVFILSAALQSSLQSIFLDHKNQSDLEAKIRNEFDLPHAWFNLTCEDIPTEIDARTLKFLVSISSNYKSTVDKEIKDHSLRLFGEILVIVSYLKQLYISNDIEQAIMEIENIFITEPPAIMYKCKPHLAQFLTGLVHMKFSESDDCDAKSRAAWELFHLILTERHWAFAHLAIAAFGRFAAGTKCTQLWRFLPQDAALSYDVVSGTEATKEGIMAELRAFLNKQNALLTVAPNPEQLELLQSEGLILKQMIHNISVNAEQREECESMEVDDKIQSNSMEVDDMNQTNRKRKLPDGISKGVELLKSGLKIISDGLSEWQLNQLETNELHIKYSTQFSQLEDAITHFEELAGSDEVCLSPIRSNFRG
;
A
#
# COMPACT_ATOMS: atom_id res chain seq x y z
N MET A 1 -71.43 37.91 -25.65
CA MET A 1 -71.55 37.86 -24.18
C MET A 1 -72.24 36.57 -23.81
N THR A 2 -71.73 35.89 -22.77
CA THR A 2 -72.19 34.64 -22.13
C THR A 2 -72.23 33.37 -22.99
N LEU A 3 -71.18 32.54 -22.91
CA LEU A 3 -71.25 31.06 -22.89
C LEU A 3 -69.89 30.30 -22.84
N LEU A 4 -68.78 30.93 -22.44
CA LEU A 4 -67.44 30.28 -22.48
C LEU A 4 -66.63 30.39 -21.17
N SER A 5 -67.26 30.62 -20.02
CA SER A 5 -66.53 30.76 -18.73
C SER A 5 -67.08 29.90 -17.58
N THR A 6 -67.91 28.90 -17.88
CA THR A 6 -68.53 28.03 -16.86
C THR A 6 -67.83 26.68 -16.70
N GLU A 7 -67.05 26.22 -17.68
CA GLU A 7 -66.37 24.92 -17.59
C GLU A 7 -65.16 24.97 -16.65
N GLU A 8 -64.27 25.99 -16.76
CA GLU A 8 -63.13 26.14 -15.82
C GLU A 8 -63.58 26.34 -14.36
N SER A 9 -64.70 27.06 -14.12
CA SER A 9 -65.20 27.27 -12.74
C SER A 9 -65.87 26.02 -12.15
N GLN A 10 -66.52 25.20 -12.98
CA GLN A 10 -67.13 23.95 -12.53
C GLN A 10 -66.07 22.88 -12.26
N GLU A 11 -65.04 22.79 -13.11
CA GLU A 11 -63.96 21.81 -12.96
C GLU A 11 -63.16 22.05 -11.66
N ASP A 12 -62.88 23.32 -11.32
CA ASP A 12 -62.26 23.70 -10.05
C ASP A 12 -63.16 23.40 -8.82
N GLU A 13 -64.48 23.61 -8.95
CA GLU A 13 -65.45 23.30 -7.90
C GLU A 13 -65.57 21.78 -7.68
N HIS A 14 -65.62 20.99 -8.76
CA HIS A 14 -65.60 19.52 -8.73
C HIS A 14 -64.31 18.97 -8.12
N ASN A 15 -63.15 19.54 -8.48
CA ASN A 15 -61.86 19.19 -7.91
C ASN A 15 -61.82 19.48 -6.40
N SER A 16 -62.33 20.64 -5.97
CA SER A 16 -62.38 20.99 -4.55
C SER A 16 -63.23 20.03 -3.72
N VAL A 17 -64.39 19.61 -4.25
CA VAL A 17 -65.28 18.63 -3.60
C VAL A 17 -64.63 17.25 -3.54
N PHE A 18 -63.94 16.83 -4.61
CA PHE A 18 -63.21 15.56 -4.64
C PHE A 18 -62.08 15.53 -3.59
N TYR A 19 -61.26 16.57 -3.50
CA TYR A 19 -60.18 16.61 -2.50
C TYR A 19 -60.70 16.70 -1.07
N GLN A 20 -61.82 17.40 -0.85
CA GLN A 20 -62.48 17.41 0.45
C GLN A 20 -62.99 16.01 0.83
N LEU A 21 -63.59 15.29 -0.12
CA LEU A 21 -64.03 13.91 0.08
C LEU A 21 -62.85 12.99 0.40
N LEU A 22 -61.75 13.08 -0.35
CA LEU A 22 -60.53 12.33 -0.09
C LEU A 22 -60.02 12.57 1.34
N LEU A 23 -60.02 13.82 1.77
CA LEU A 23 -59.57 14.21 3.10
C LEU A 23 -60.43 13.60 4.21
N GLU A 24 -61.75 13.62 4.04
CA GLU A 24 -62.69 13.00 4.96
C GLU A 24 -62.57 11.46 4.96
N VAL A 25 -62.33 10.83 3.81
CA VAL A 25 -62.06 9.38 3.72
C VAL A 25 -60.79 9.02 4.48
N LEU A 26 -59.71 9.80 4.35
CA LEU A 26 -58.45 9.55 5.08
C LEU A 26 -58.62 9.77 6.60
N ARG A 27 -59.34 10.81 7.02
CA ARG A 27 -59.66 11.07 8.45
C ARG A 27 -60.54 9.97 9.05
N PHE A 28 -61.53 9.53 8.29
CA PHE A 28 -62.37 8.40 8.67
C PHE A 28 -61.54 7.12 8.82
N SER A 29 -60.61 6.88 7.90
CA SER A 29 -59.70 5.72 7.95
C SER A 29 -58.78 5.77 9.16
N GLU A 30 -58.19 6.92 9.46
CA GLU A 30 -57.38 7.14 10.67
C GLU A 30 -58.18 6.82 11.94
N SER A 31 -59.39 7.39 12.06
CA SER A 31 -60.28 7.17 13.20
C SER A 31 -60.68 5.69 13.34
N THR A 32 -60.87 5.01 12.21
CA THR A 32 -61.20 3.58 12.17
C THR A 32 -60.04 2.74 12.70
N PHE A 33 -58.79 3.00 12.27
CA PHE A 33 -57.63 2.28 12.80
C PHE A 33 -57.36 2.58 14.27
N LEU A 34 -57.61 3.82 14.72
CA LEU A 34 -57.55 4.18 16.15
C LEU A 34 -58.58 3.42 16.99
N ALA A 35 -59.77 3.16 16.44
CA ALA A 35 -60.75 2.31 17.09
C ALA A 35 -60.28 0.85 17.10
N LEU A 36 -59.78 0.32 15.98
CA LEU A 36 -59.27 -1.06 15.86
C LEU A 36 -58.10 -1.35 16.80
N LEU A 37 -57.27 -0.35 17.13
CA LEU A 37 -56.21 -0.46 18.14
C LEU A 37 -56.74 -0.85 19.53
N LYS A 38 -58.00 -0.53 19.86
CA LYS A 38 -58.65 -0.89 21.13
C LYS A 38 -59.23 -2.31 21.13
N PHE A 39 -59.33 -2.95 19.96
CA PHE A 39 -59.91 -4.27 19.77
C PHE A 39 -58.84 -5.24 19.26
N THR A 40 -58.09 -5.82 20.19
CA THR A 40 -56.98 -6.74 19.88
C THR A 40 -57.40 -8.20 19.72
N ASP A 41 -58.60 -8.58 20.19
CA ASP A 41 -59.06 -9.98 20.26
C ASP A 41 -60.26 -10.21 19.31
N ILE A 42 -60.02 -10.07 18.00
CA ILE A 42 -61.04 -10.29 16.97
C ILE A 42 -61.01 -11.75 16.55
N SER A 43 -61.95 -12.55 17.07
CA SER A 43 -62.05 -14.00 16.78
C SER A 43 -62.85 -14.33 15.50
N ASN A 44 -63.50 -13.34 14.89
CA ASN A 44 -64.30 -13.54 13.67
C ASN A 44 -63.44 -13.41 12.41
N LYS A 45 -63.30 -14.52 11.67
CA LYS A 45 -62.53 -14.63 10.43
C LYS A 45 -62.96 -13.64 9.34
N GLU A 46 -64.26 -13.51 9.07
CA GLU A 46 -64.80 -12.64 8.02
C GLU A 46 -64.53 -11.15 8.33
N LEU A 47 -64.57 -10.79 9.61
CA LEU A 47 -64.21 -9.45 10.07
C LEU A 47 -62.71 -9.18 9.89
N MET A 48 -61.85 -10.18 10.09
CA MET A 48 -60.40 -10.05 9.87
C MET A 48 -60.05 -9.93 8.38
N ASP A 49 -60.71 -10.69 7.50
CA ASP A 49 -60.58 -10.57 6.05
C ASP A 49 -60.96 -9.16 5.55
N ASN A 50 -62.05 -8.60 6.10
CA ASN A 50 -62.49 -7.24 5.80
C ASN A 50 -61.51 -6.18 6.31
N VAL A 51 -60.94 -6.36 7.51
CA VAL A 51 -59.92 -5.44 8.06
C VAL A 51 -58.63 -5.49 7.24
N GLU A 52 -58.18 -6.67 6.82
CA GLU A 52 -57.02 -6.84 5.94
C GLU A 52 -57.24 -6.12 4.61
N THR A 53 -58.38 -6.36 3.95
CA THR A 53 -58.75 -5.70 2.68
C THR A 53 -58.84 -4.19 2.83
N PHE A 54 -59.51 -3.70 3.88
CA PHE A 54 -59.63 -2.26 4.15
C PHE A 54 -58.27 -1.60 4.37
N LEU A 55 -57.37 -2.24 5.13
CA LEU A 55 -56.02 -1.73 5.36
C LEU A 55 -55.21 -1.66 4.07
N ILE A 56 -55.31 -2.68 3.22
CA ILE A 56 -54.66 -2.74 1.92
C ILE A 56 -55.09 -1.56 1.03
N GLU A 57 -56.40 -1.31 0.95
CA GLU A 57 -56.97 -0.22 0.15
C GLU A 57 -56.59 1.16 0.70
N VAL A 58 -56.64 1.35 2.02
CA VAL A 58 -56.25 2.63 2.62
C VAL A 58 -54.76 2.91 2.39
N LEU A 59 -53.88 1.91 2.48
CA LEU A 59 -52.46 2.10 2.18
C LEU A 59 -52.21 2.42 0.71
N ASN A 60 -52.98 1.84 -0.22
CA ASN A 60 -52.93 2.23 -1.64
C ASN A 60 -53.39 3.67 -1.84
N LEU A 61 -54.53 4.03 -1.26
CA LEU A 61 -55.06 5.39 -1.31
C LEU A 61 -54.08 6.40 -0.72
N THR A 62 -53.44 6.06 0.40
CA THR A 62 -52.42 6.87 1.08
C THR A 62 -51.22 7.09 0.15
N LYS A 63 -50.73 6.03 -0.50
CA LYS A 63 -49.62 6.09 -1.46
C LYS A 63 -49.96 7.01 -2.64
N ASP A 64 -51.13 6.83 -3.24
CA ASP A 64 -51.56 7.59 -4.41
C ASP A 64 -51.79 9.07 -4.04
N SER A 65 -52.38 9.31 -2.86
CA SER A 65 -52.55 10.66 -2.31
C SER A 65 -51.22 11.40 -2.15
N ILE A 66 -50.15 10.73 -1.70
CA ILE A 66 -48.82 11.34 -1.59
C ILE A 66 -48.26 11.70 -2.97
N SER A 67 -48.42 10.82 -3.94
CA SER A 67 -47.90 11.04 -5.29
C SER A 67 -48.56 12.23 -5.99
N GLU A 68 -49.86 12.43 -5.76
CA GLU A 68 -50.64 13.48 -6.40
C GLU A 68 -50.71 14.78 -5.57
N ALA A 69 -50.42 14.74 -4.26
CA ALA A 69 -50.53 15.90 -3.36
C ALA A 69 -49.77 17.14 -3.84
N LYS A 70 -48.67 16.98 -4.59
CA LYS A 70 -47.89 18.11 -5.13
C LYS A 70 -48.59 18.82 -6.30
N LYS A 71 -49.48 18.14 -7.03
CA LYS A 71 -50.27 18.73 -8.13
C LYS A 71 -51.47 19.56 -7.61
N VAL A 72 -51.79 19.42 -6.32
CA VAL A 72 -52.98 20.01 -5.69
C VAL A 72 -52.58 21.17 -4.78
N GLN A 73 -52.42 22.36 -5.35
CA GLN A 73 -51.86 23.52 -4.64
C GLN A 73 -52.68 23.95 -3.39
N SER A 74 -54.00 23.81 -3.41
CA SER A 74 -54.88 24.27 -2.33
C SER A 74 -55.04 23.29 -1.16
N PHE A 75 -55.07 21.98 -1.43
CA PHE A 75 -55.33 20.93 -0.42
C PHE A 75 -54.12 20.07 -0.08
N GLY A 76 -53.04 20.12 -0.86
CA GLY A 76 -51.90 19.21 -0.75
C GLY A 76 -51.28 19.15 0.65
N SER A 77 -51.12 20.29 1.33
CA SER A 77 -50.52 20.33 2.67
C SER A 77 -51.37 19.61 3.73
N GLU A 78 -52.70 19.70 3.63
CA GLU A 78 -53.62 19.06 4.57
C GLU A 78 -53.75 17.56 4.27
N ILE A 79 -53.80 17.18 2.98
CA ILE A 79 -53.76 15.78 2.54
C ILE A 79 -52.51 15.09 3.10
N LEU A 80 -51.33 15.72 3.00
CA LEU A 80 -50.07 15.17 3.52
C LEU A 80 -50.07 15.01 5.05
N LYS A 81 -50.69 15.94 5.80
CA LYS A 81 -50.84 15.81 7.26
C LYS A 81 -51.71 14.62 7.64
N VAL A 82 -52.88 14.50 7.03
CA VAL A 82 -53.81 13.39 7.34
C VAL A 82 -53.19 12.05 6.92
N THR A 83 -52.54 12.00 5.76
CA THR A 83 -51.77 10.83 5.30
C THR A 83 -50.71 10.42 6.31
N HIS A 84 -49.94 11.37 6.85
CA HIS A 84 -48.95 11.10 7.90
C HIS A 84 -49.60 10.51 9.17
N MET A 85 -50.78 11.00 9.57
CA MET A 85 -51.54 10.44 10.71
C MET A 85 -51.99 9.01 10.43
N VAL A 86 -52.53 8.74 9.24
CA VAL A 86 -52.93 7.39 8.80
C VAL A 86 -51.75 6.42 8.89
N ILE A 87 -50.59 6.78 8.32
CA ILE A 87 -49.37 5.94 8.38
C ILE A 87 -48.97 5.64 9.83
N ASN A 88 -48.96 6.66 10.69
CA ASN A 88 -48.61 6.50 12.10
C ASN A 88 -49.52 5.51 12.82
N VAL A 89 -50.84 5.63 12.61
CA VAL A 89 -51.83 4.77 13.27
C VAL A 89 -51.75 3.34 12.74
N VAL A 90 -51.55 3.14 11.43
CA VAL A 90 -51.38 1.82 10.83
C VAL A 90 -50.12 1.12 11.36
N VAL A 91 -49.00 1.83 11.47
CA VAL A 91 -47.76 1.29 12.07
C VAL A 91 -48.00 0.85 13.51
N LYS A 92 -48.69 1.67 14.31
CA LYS A 92 -49.05 1.32 15.70
C LYS A 92 -49.95 0.10 15.77
N LEU A 93 -50.95 0.01 14.87
CA LEU A 93 -51.87 -1.14 14.81
C LEU A 93 -51.11 -2.44 14.50
N CYS A 94 -50.22 -2.40 13.50
CA CYS A 94 -49.41 -3.56 13.14
C CYS A 94 -48.47 -3.96 14.27
N LYS A 95 -47.89 -2.99 14.99
CA LYS A 95 -47.04 -3.23 16.16
C LYS A 95 -47.78 -3.95 17.27
N VAL A 96 -48.92 -3.42 17.71
CA VAL A 96 -49.74 -4.02 18.78
C VAL A 96 -50.19 -5.43 18.41
N ARG A 97 -50.60 -5.65 17.16
CA ARG A 97 -51.02 -6.99 16.71
C ARG A 97 -49.86 -7.98 16.61
N SER A 98 -48.70 -7.52 16.14
CA SER A 98 -47.51 -8.37 16.00
C SER A 98 -46.89 -8.75 17.36
N GLU A 99 -47.01 -7.89 18.37
CA GLU A 99 -46.56 -8.19 19.75
C GLU A 99 -47.39 -9.30 20.43
N LEU A 100 -48.61 -9.56 19.94
CA LEU A 100 -49.48 -10.65 20.43
C LEU A 100 -49.11 -12.02 19.83
N ILE A 101 -48.23 -12.06 18.82
CA ILE A 101 -47.76 -13.30 18.20
C ILE A 101 -46.54 -13.82 18.95
N ASN A 102 -46.58 -15.10 19.32
CA ASN A 102 -45.37 -15.81 19.75
C ASN A 102 -44.54 -16.20 18.52
N TRP A 103 -43.59 -15.33 18.13
CA TRP A 103 -42.74 -15.54 16.96
C TRP A 103 -41.83 -16.77 17.07
N GLU A 104 -41.42 -17.17 18.28
CA GLU A 104 -40.58 -18.36 18.53
C GLU A 104 -41.31 -19.67 18.21
N ALA A 105 -42.63 -19.72 18.37
CA ALA A 105 -43.45 -20.90 18.07
C ALA A 105 -43.76 -21.04 16.56
N CYS A 106 -43.39 -20.06 15.73
CA CYS A 106 -43.77 -19.99 14.31
C CYS A 106 -42.73 -20.60 13.34
N ASP A 107 -41.83 -21.46 13.84
CA ASP A 107 -40.59 -21.86 13.16
C ASP A 107 -40.75 -22.70 11.86
N LYS A 108 -39.66 -22.70 11.09
CA LYS A 108 -39.44 -22.75 9.62
C LYS A 108 -40.00 -23.90 8.74
N LYS A 109 -40.97 -24.74 9.15
CA LYS A 109 -41.44 -25.85 8.29
C LYS A 109 -42.94 -26.04 8.12
N GLN A 110 -43.79 -25.25 8.78
CA GLN A 110 -45.23 -25.39 8.60
C GLN A 110 -45.74 -24.55 7.41
N PRO A 111 -46.31 -25.18 6.36
CA PRO A 111 -47.00 -24.44 5.32
C PRO A 111 -48.15 -23.63 5.93
N MET A 112 -48.50 -22.50 5.30
CA MET A 112 -49.51 -21.52 5.73
C MET A 112 -50.87 -22.13 6.13
N ILE A 113 -51.14 -23.35 5.68
CA ILE A 113 -52.37 -24.13 5.92
C ILE A 113 -52.50 -24.56 7.41
N ASP A 114 -51.40 -24.71 8.15
CA ASP A 114 -51.41 -25.23 9.54
C ASP A 114 -51.27 -24.13 10.63
N LYS A 115 -51.11 -22.85 10.27
CA LYS A 115 -51.03 -21.75 11.25
C LYS A 115 -52.44 -21.32 11.70
N PRO A 116 -52.65 -20.94 12.98
CA PRO A 116 -53.93 -20.40 13.43
C PRO A 116 -54.33 -19.19 12.57
N THR A 117 -55.56 -19.17 12.06
CA THR A 117 -56.05 -18.18 11.08
C THR A 117 -55.75 -16.72 11.48
N ASN A 118 -55.87 -16.38 12.76
CA ASN A 118 -55.59 -15.03 13.30
C ASN A 118 -54.09 -14.62 13.18
N VAL A 119 -53.18 -15.59 13.35
CA VAL A 119 -51.73 -15.38 13.19
C VAL A 119 -51.39 -15.13 11.72
N GLY A 120 -52.02 -15.87 10.80
CA GLY A 120 -51.84 -15.68 9.35
C GLY A 120 -52.24 -14.27 8.87
N HIS A 121 -53.41 -13.77 9.27
CA HIS A 121 -53.86 -12.42 8.90
C HIS A 121 -52.94 -11.33 9.44
N THR A 122 -52.47 -11.47 10.68
CA THR A 122 -51.56 -10.47 11.27
C THR A 122 -50.21 -10.45 10.57
N ILE A 123 -49.69 -11.61 10.15
CA ILE A 123 -48.47 -11.71 9.33
C ILE A 123 -48.69 -11.04 7.96
N ASN A 124 -49.78 -11.35 7.26
CA ASN A 124 -50.10 -10.75 5.95
C ASN A 124 -50.25 -9.23 6.02
N ILE A 125 -51.03 -8.72 7.00
CA ILE A 125 -51.22 -7.29 7.23
C ILE A 125 -49.88 -6.60 7.46
N THR A 126 -49.03 -7.19 8.30
CA THR A 126 -47.72 -6.61 8.63
C THR A 126 -46.78 -6.63 7.42
N LYS A 127 -46.75 -7.73 6.67
CA LYS A 127 -46.01 -7.86 5.41
C LYS A 127 -46.43 -6.78 4.40
N TYR A 128 -47.72 -6.68 4.11
CA TYR A 128 -48.22 -5.71 3.13
C TYR A 128 -47.95 -4.27 3.58
N THR A 129 -48.09 -4.01 4.89
CA THR A 129 -47.74 -2.71 5.48
C THR A 129 -46.27 -2.39 5.27
N ILE A 130 -45.35 -3.32 5.54
CA ILE A 130 -43.91 -3.12 5.30
C ILE A 130 -43.62 -2.81 3.83
N GLU A 131 -44.17 -3.58 2.90
CA GLU A 131 -43.98 -3.38 1.46
C GLU A 131 -44.50 -2.01 1.00
N LYS A 132 -45.69 -1.60 1.47
CA LYS A 132 -46.26 -0.30 1.12
C LYS A 132 -45.54 0.86 1.78
N LEU A 133 -45.12 0.75 3.03
CA LEU A 133 -44.31 1.78 3.68
C LEU A 133 -42.97 1.96 2.99
N SER A 134 -42.34 0.89 2.49
CA SER A 134 -41.12 0.99 1.67
C SER A 134 -41.39 1.76 0.38
N GLN A 135 -42.47 1.44 -0.35
CA GLN A 135 -42.87 2.18 -1.56
C GLN A 135 -43.19 3.66 -1.28
N ILE A 136 -43.91 3.94 -0.19
CA ILE A 136 -44.22 5.30 0.25
C ILE A 136 -42.94 6.04 0.63
N GLY A 137 -42.00 5.39 1.32
CA GLY A 137 -40.70 5.96 1.67
C GLY A 137 -39.87 6.34 0.45
N ILE A 138 -39.85 5.49 -0.59
CA ILE A 138 -39.21 5.79 -1.88
C ILE A 138 -39.89 6.98 -2.57
N LEU A 139 -41.23 7.02 -2.60
CA LEU A 139 -41.97 8.15 -3.17
C LEU A 139 -41.71 9.47 -2.43
N ALA A 140 -41.68 9.44 -1.10
CA ALA A 140 -41.40 10.60 -0.27
C ALA A 140 -39.96 11.12 -0.43
N ALA A 141 -39.04 10.26 -0.88
CA ALA A 141 -37.67 10.64 -1.19
C ALA A 141 -37.53 11.36 -2.54
N LYS A 142 -38.48 11.16 -3.47
CA LYS A 142 -38.48 11.83 -4.77
C LYS A 142 -38.52 13.36 -4.59
N ASP A 143 -37.72 14.05 -5.40
CA ASP A 143 -37.49 15.51 -5.35
C ASP A 143 -36.73 16.00 -4.10
N GLY A 144 -35.68 15.28 -3.71
CA GLY A 144 -34.76 15.73 -2.64
C GLY A 144 -35.34 15.64 -1.23
N GLY A 145 -36.34 14.79 -1.00
CA GLY A 145 -36.89 14.54 0.34
C GLY A 145 -37.74 15.68 0.89
N SER A 146 -38.43 16.44 0.04
CA SER A 146 -39.34 17.53 0.46
C SER A 146 -40.42 17.10 1.47
N LEU A 147 -40.68 15.79 1.59
CA LEU A 147 -41.65 15.18 2.49
C LEU A 147 -40.99 14.48 3.69
N VAL A 148 -40.07 15.16 4.38
CA VAL A 148 -39.23 14.61 5.47
C VAL A 148 -40.03 13.85 6.54
N ASN A 149 -41.20 14.34 6.95
CA ASN A 149 -42.02 13.69 7.97
C ASN A 149 -42.56 12.34 7.51
N ILE A 150 -43.10 12.28 6.29
CA ILE A 150 -43.63 11.05 5.68
C ILE A 150 -42.50 10.06 5.43
N LEU A 151 -41.36 10.54 4.94
CA LEU A 151 -40.17 9.74 4.73
C LEU A 151 -39.67 9.10 6.03
N SER A 152 -39.52 9.91 7.08
CA SER A 152 -39.05 9.49 8.40
C SER A 152 -39.98 8.47 9.03
N ILE A 153 -41.30 8.71 9.03
CA ILE A 153 -42.25 7.79 9.64
C ILE A 153 -42.37 6.48 8.86
N SER A 154 -42.25 6.51 7.53
CA SER A 154 -42.34 5.32 6.69
C SER A 154 -41.16 4.38 6.92
N TRP A 155 -39.92 4.88 6.82
CA TRP A 155 -38.73 4.05 7.03
C TRP A 155 -38.56 3.61 8.49
N LYS A 156 -38.87 4.48 9.47
CA LYS A 156 -38.92 4.06 10.88
C LYS A 156 -39.99 3.00 11.12
N GLY A 157 -41.13 3.11 10.45
CA GLY A 157 -42.20 2.11 10.46
C GLY A 157 -41.71 0.76 9.93
N VAL A 158 -41.08 0.74 8.74
CA VAL A 158 -40.47 -0.47 8.16
C VAL A 158 -39.51 -1.13 9.15
N VAL A 159 -38.53 -0.38 9.68
CA VAL A 159 -37.55 -0.93 10.63
C VAL A 159 -38.23 -1.45 11.90
N SER A 160 -39.18 -0.70 12.47
CA SER A 160 -39.86 -1.09 13.71
C SER A 160 -40.66 -2.38 13.54
N LEU A 161 -41.38 -2.53 12.42
CA LEU A 161 -42.17 -3.73 12.13
C LEU A 161 -41.27 -4.94 11.87
N LEU A 162 -40.17 -4.75 11.12
CA LEU A 162 -39.18 -5.80 10.89
C LEU A 162 -38.47 -6.26 12.18
N GLN A 163 -38.23 -5.33 13.12
CA GLN A 163 -37.66 -5.63 14.43
C GLN A 163 -38.59 -6.48 15.29
N ILE A 164 -39.89 -6.23 15.28
CA ILE A 164 -40.87 -7.01 16.05
C ILE A 164 -40.92 -8.45 15.56
N GLY A 165 -40.76 -8.67 14.25
CA GLY A 165 -40.68 -10.01 13.69
C GLY A 165 -39.42 -10.79 14.07
N GLY A 166 -38.44 -10.18 14.74
CA GLY A 166 -37.27 -10.88 15.31
C GLY A 166 -36.39 -11.63 14.30
N GLY A 167 -36.43 -11.29 13.01
CA GLY A 167 -35.72 -12.05 11.97
C GLY A 167 -36.53 -13.22 11.37
N HIS A 168 -37.78 -13.42 11.79
CA HIS A 168 -38.61 -14.57 11.39
C HIS A 168 -39.51 -14.31 10.17
N PHE A 169 -39.62 -13.08 9.67
CA PHE A 169 -40.36 -12.77 8.44
C PHE A 169 -39.62 -13.29 7.19
N THR A 170 -39.91 -14.52 6.77
CA THR A 170 -39.38 -15.10 5.52
C THR A 170 -40.16 -14.68 4.27
N GLU A 171 -41.39 -14.20 4.45
CA GLU A 171 -42.32 -13.90 3.35
C GLU A 171 -42.18 -12.47 2.82
N VAL A 172 -41.50 -11.59 3.56
CA VAL A 172 -41.18 -10.21 3.14
C VAL A 172 -39.91 -10.25 2.32
N ASN A 173 -39.89 -9.63 1.14
CA ASN A 173 -38.69 -9.54 0.32
C ASN A 173 -37.72 -8.48 0.88
N ILE A 174 -36.91 -8.88 1.86
CA ILE A 174 -35.95 -7.97 2.52
C ILE A 174 -34.86 -7.51 1.54
N ALA A 175 -34.42 -8.40 0.64
CA ALA A 175 -33.43 -8.09 -0.39
C ALA A 175 -33.83 -6.85 -1.23
N ASN A 176 -35.08 -6.80 -1.71
CA ASN A 176 -35.58 -5.65 -2.48
C ASN A 176 -35.66 -4.37 -1.65
N ILE A 177 -36.00 -4.47 -0.36
CA ILE A 177 -36.05 -3.31 0.55
C ILE A 177 -34.63 -2.75 0.76
N VAL A 178 -33.64 -3.63 0.97
CA VAL A 178 -32.23 -3.25 1.09
C VAL A 178 -31.73 -2.60 -0.19
N VAL A 179 -31.94 -3.22 -1.36
CA VAL A 179 -31.55 -2.63 -2.67
C VAL A 179 -32.18 -1.25 -2.88
N SER A 180 -33.43 -1.08 -2.49
CA SER A 180 -34.11 0.23 -2.56
C SER A 180 -33.45 1.27 -1.65
N LEU A 181 -33.02 0.89 -0.44
CA LEU A 181 -32.28 1.78 0.46
C LEU A 181 -30.89 2.11 -0.09
N LEU A 182 -30.18 1.14 -0.67
CA LEU A 182 -28.87 1.37 -1.31
C LEU A 182 -28.99 2.36 -2.47
N ALA A 183 -30.04 2.26 -3.29
CA ALA A 183 -30.30 3.24 -4.34
C ALA A 183 -30.55 4.66 -3.78
N LEU A 184 -31.28 4.77 -2.66
CA LEU A 184 -31.49 6.06 -1.97
C LEU A 184 -30.22 6.63 -1.33
N ILE A 185 -29.20 5.80 -1.12
CA ILE A 185 -27.87 6.21 -0.61
C ILE A 185 -26.99 6.67 -1.77
N THR A 186 -26.96 5.96 -2.90
CA THR A 186 -26.05 6.23 -4.02
C THR A 186 -26.54 7.36 -4.92
N GLU A 187 -27.84 7.51 -5.14
CA GLU A 187 -28.38 8.53 -6.06
C GLU A 187 -28.05 9.97 -5.65
N PRO A 188 -28.16 10.39 -4.37
CA PRO A 188 -27.75 11.73 -3.96
C PRO A 188 -26.25 11.98 -4.16
N LEU A 189 -25.41 10.97 -3.97
CA LEU A 189 -23.96 11.06 -4.18
C LEU A 189 -23.62 11.19 -5.66
N LYS A 190 -24.35 10.46 -6.52
CA LYS A 190 -24.26 10.60 -7.98
C LYS A 190 -24.60 12.01 -8.43
N CYS A 191 -25.75 12.54 -8.01
CA CYS A 191 -26.16 13.90 -8.33
C CYS A 191 -25.14 14.93 -7.84
N ALA A 192 -24.59 14.75 -6.63
CA ALA A 192 -23.55 15.62 -6.10
C ALA A 192 -22.26 15.54 -6.94
N ALA A 193 -21.85 14.33 -7.34
CA ALA A 193 -20.70 14.15 -8.23
C ALA A 193 -20.89 14.87 -9.57
N GLU A 194 -22.04 14.74 -10.21
CA GLU A 194 -22.35 15.38 -11.50
C GLU A 194 -22.40 16.92 -11.41
N VAL A 195 -22.97 17.46 -10.33
CA VAL A 195 -23.05 18.91 -10.12
C VAL A 195 -21.67 19.48 -9.77
N TRP A 196 -20.99 18.88 -8.80
CA TRP A 196 -19.66 19.36 -8.37
C TRP A 196 -18.57 19.11 -9.41
N SER A 197 -18.83 18.25 -10.40
CA SER A 197 -17.93 18.08 -11.54
C SER A 197 -18.09 19.10 -12.65
N SER A 198 -19.32 19.57 -12.88
CA SER A 198 -19.63 20.42 -14.03
C SER A 198 -19.61 21.91 -13.73
N SER A 199 -19.78 22.32 -12.46
CA SER A 199 -20.05 23.73 -12.11
C SER A 199 -19.25 24.29 -10.93
N LEU A 200 -18.12 23.69 -10.55
CA LEU A 200 -17.41 24.06 -9.32
C LEU A 200 -16.51 25.30 -9.53
N ASN A 201 -17.03 26.47 -9.15
CA ASN A 201 -16.28 27.73 -9.17
C ASN A 201 -15.86 28.22 -7.77
N GLU A 202 -16.54 27.76 -6.71
CA GLU A 202 -16.35 28.19 -5.31
C GLU A 202 -16.31 26.99 -4.36
N THR A 203 -15.76 27.19 -3.15
CA THR A 203 -15.70 26.16 -2.11
C THR A 203 -17.10 25.78 -1.64
N ILE A 204 -17.41 24.48 -1.56
CA ILE A 204 -18.69 24.02 -1.02
C ILE A 204 -18.77 24.32 0.48
N SER A 205 -19.88 24.90 0.91
CA SER A 205 -20.13 25.20 2.32
C SER A 205 -20.50 23.94 3.11
N VAL A 206 -20.20 23.92 4.42
CA VAL A 206 -20.57 22.82 5.32
C VAL A 206 -22.08 22.56 5.32
N THR A 207 -22.89 23.62 5.22
CA THR A 207 -24.36 23.50 5.19
C THR A 207 -24.83 22.82 3.92
N GLU A 208 -24.25 23.14 2.77
CA GLU A 208 -24.57 22.50 1.49
C GLU A 208 -24.17 21.02 1.49
N ALA A 209 -22.97 20.69 1.98
CA ALA A 209 -22.54 19.31 2.16
C ALA A 209 -23.48 18.53 3.11
N LYS A 210 -23.90 19.13 4.24
CA LYS A 210 -24.82 18.49 5.19
C LYS A 210 -26.21 18.23 4.60
N LYS A 211 -26.69 19.05 3.64
CA LYS A 211 -27.97 18.78 2.95
C LYS A 211 -27.95 17.47 2.17
N ILE A 212 -26.79 17.09 1.62
CA ILE A 212 -26.62 15.84 0.87
C ILE A 212 -26.37 14.67 1.82
N PHE A 213 -25.42 14.82 2.76
CA PHE A 213 -24.94 13.68 3.55
C PHE A 213 -25.83 13.29 4.75
N VAL A 214 -26.64 14.21 5.30
CA VAL A 214 -27.55 13.88 6.41
C VAL A 214 -28.65 12.88 5.98
N PRO A 215 -29.34 13.06 4.83
CA PRO A 215 -30.24 12.05 4.28
C PRO A 215 -29.54 10.72 3.99
N VAL A 216 -28.34 10.75 3.41
CA VAL A 216 -27.54 9.54 3.13
C VAL A 216 -27.26 8.76 4.41
N LYS A 217 -26.82 9.44 5.48
CA LYS A 217 -26.64 8.84 6.81
C LYS A 217 -27.93 8.20 7.34
N PHE A 218 -29.06 8.87 7.17
CA PHE A 218 -30.36 8.34 7.62
C PHE A 218 -30.70 7.00 6.93
N TYR A 219 -30.55 6.91 5.61
CA TYR A 219 -30.81 5.66 4.88
C TYR A 219 -29.79 4.59 5.24
N LEU A 220 -28.52 4.96 5.39
CA LEU A 220 -27.44 4.05 5.76
C LEU A 220 -27.69 3.40 7.13
N ILE A 221 -28.10 4.18 8.14
CA ILE A 221 -28.48 3.65 9.47
C ILE A 221 -29.63 2.64 9.37
N ASN A 222 -30.64 2.93 8.54
CA ASN A 222 -31.78 2.01 8.36
C ASN A 222 -31.36 0.74 7.62
N ALA A 223 -30.48 0.85 6.61
CA ALA A 223 -29.92 -0.29 5.91
C ALA A 223 -29.14 -1.18 6.87
N VAL A 224 -28.21 -0.63 7.66
CA VAL A 224 -27.44 -1.36 8.69
C VAL A 224 -28.37 -2.16 9.61
N LYS A 225 -29.41 -1.50 10.16
CA LYS A 225 -30.36 -2.17 11.07
C LYS A 225 -31.08 -3.34 10.42
N ILE A 226 -31.56 -3.19 9.18
CA ILE A 226 -32.26 -4.26 8.46
C ILE A 226 -31.30 -5.40 8.12
N CYS A 227 -30.08 -5.06 7.67
CA CYS A 227 -29.06 -6.03 7.31
C CYS A 227 -28.67 -6.90 8.51
N SER A 228 -28.46 -6.29 9.68
CA SER A 228 -28.17 -7.01 10.93
C SER A 228 -29.30 -7.92 11.39
N LEU A 229 -30.56 -7.58 11.11
CA LEU A 229 -31.74 -8.36 11.54
C LEU A 229 -32.03 -9.55 10.60
N TYR A 230 -31.75 -9.41 9.31
CA TYR A 230 -32.08 -10.42 8.28
C TYR A 230 -30.86 -10.82 7.42
N PRO A 231 -29.75 -11.25 8.04
CA PRO A 231 -28.47 -11.44 7.36
C PRO A 231 -28.53 -12.46 6.21
N HIS A 232 -29.31 -13.54 6.33
CA HIS A 232 -29.46 -14.53 5.25
C HIS A 232 -30.10 -13.97 3.97
N GLN A 233 -31.16 -13.16 4.11
CA GLN A 233 -31.81 -12.55 2.95
C GLN A 233 -30.98 -11.41 2.38
N THR A 234 -30.34 -10.65 3.27
CA THR A 234 -29.44 -9.56 2.88
C THR A 234 -28.20 -10.06 2.18
N TYR A 235 -27.66 -11.23 2.56
CA TYR A 235 -26.56 -11.86 1.85
C TYR A 235 -26.90 -12.11 0.37
N ALA A 236 -28.16 -12.37 -0.01
CA ALA A 236 -28.52 -12.51 -1.43
C ALA A 236 -28.23 -11.24 -2.28
N VAL A 237 -28.03 -10.08 -1.63
CA VAL A 237 -27.69 -8.79 -2.25
C VAL A 237 -26.36 -8.23 -1.73
N TYR A 238 -25.43 -9.10 -1.30
CA TYR A 238 -24.13 -8.67 -0.78
C TYR A 238 -23.31 -7.89 -1.82
N ARG A 239 -23.49 -8.18 -3.11
CA ARG A 239 -22.78 -7.50 -4.21
C ARG A 239 -23.20 -6.04 -4.33
N GLU A 240 -24.48 -5.76 -4.17
CA GLU A 240 -25.01 -4.39 -4.16
C GLU A 240 -24.55 -3.63 -2.92
N ILE A 241 -24.49 -4.30 -1.76
CA ILE A 241 -24.01 -3.70 -0.50
C ILE A 241 -22.54 -3.30 -0.62
N THR A 242 -21.69 -4.24 -1.03
CA THR A 242 -20.26 -4.00 -1.24
C THR A 242 -20.02 -2.91 -2.28
N HIS A 243 -20.78 -2.91 -3.37
CA HIS A 243 -20.74 -1.85 -4.38
C HIS A 243 -21.09 -0.47 -3.80
N CYS A 244 -22.17 -0.38 -3.01
CA CYS A 244 -22.57 0.87 -2.37
C CYS A 244 -21.46 1.41 -1.44
N VAL A 245 -20.83 0.53 -0.66
CA VAL A 245 -19.75 0.88 0.25
C VAL A 245 -18.53 1.39 -0.51
N LEU A 246 -18.11 0.69 -1.56
CA LEU A 246 -17.00 1.11 -2.42
C LEU A 246 -17.30 2.42 -3.17
N THR A 247 -18.56 2.67 -3.52
CA THR A 247 -19.00 3.93 -4.12
C THR A 247 -18.84 5.09 -3.13
N ILE A 248 -19.25 4.90 -1.87
CA ILE A 248 -19.10 5.93 -0.82
C ILE A 248 -17.63 6.22 -0.55
N THR A 249 -16.79 5.19 -0.40
CA THR A 249 -15.35 5.39 -0.13
C THR A 249 -14.61 6.01 -1.32
N SER A 250 -14.95 5.64 -2.55
CA SER A 250 -14.37 6.26 -3.75
C SER A 250 -14.81 7.71 -3.91
N PHE A 251 -16.09 8.01 -3.63
CA PHE A 251 -16.60 9.37 -3.61
C PHE A 251 -15.91 10.23 -2.54
N TRP A 252 -15.60 9.64 -1.37
CA TRP A 252 -14.84 10.33 -0.33
C TRP A 252 -13.46 10.76 -0.83
N ILE A 253 -12.71 9.87 -1.49
CA ILE A 253 -11.39 10.18 -2.06
C ILE A 253 -11.49 11.30 -3.09
N PHE A 254 -12.50 11.25 -3.96
CA PHE A 254 -12.79 12.32 -4.92
C PHE A 254 -12.97 13.68 -4.23
N THR A 255 -13.79 13.76 -3.19
CA THR A 255 -14.00 15.03 -2.46
C THR A 255 -12.77 15.53 -1.72
N ASN A 256 -11.80 14.67 -1.45
CA ASN A 256 -10.60 15.02 -0.70
C ASN A 256 -9.43 15.46 -1.60
N ASN A 257 -9.37 14.95 -2.85
CA ASN A 257 -8.43 15.39 -3.87
C ASN A 257 -8.67 16.86 -4.26
N GLU A 258 -9.94 17.28 -4.29
CA GLU A 258 -10.32 18.63 -4.71
C GLU A 258 -10.26 19.65 -3.57
N ASN A 259 -9.43 20.68 -3.72
CA ASN A 259 -9.25 21.71 -2.70
C ASN A 259 -10.55 22.49 -2.41
N LEU A 260 -11.46 22.58 -3.37
CA LEU A 260 -12.75 23.25 -3.23
C LEU A 260 -13.78 22.41 -2.46
N LEU A 261 -13.54 21.10 -2.29
CA LEU A 261 -14.45 20.14 -1.64
C LEU A 261 -14.01 19.72 -0.23
N LYS A 262 -13.01 20.39 0.35
CA LYS A 262 -12.49 20.08 1.71
C LYS A 262 -13.57 20.01 2.79
N ASN A 263 -14.53 20.93 2.77
CA ASN A 263 -15.64 20.94 3.73
C ASN A 263 -16.57 19.74 3.52
N ALA A 264 -16.76 19.28 2.28
CA ALA A 264 -17.56 18.11 1.99
C ALA A 264 -16.86 16.84 2.50
N SER A 265 -15.55 16.69 2.26
CA SER A 265 -14.74 15.60 2.81
C SER A 265 -14.83 15.54 4.34
N ALA A 266 -14.70 16.67 5.03
CA ALA A 266 -14.83 16.75 6.49
C ALA A 266 -16.20 16.24 6.99
N VAL A 267 -17.28 16.59 6.29
CA VAL A 267 -18.64 16.14 6.65
C VAL A 267 -18.85 14.65 6.36
N ILE A 268 -18.24 14.10 5.31
CA ILE A 268 -18.27 12.64 5.03
C ILE A 268 -17.63 11.87 6.18
N VAL A 269 -16.47 12.32 6.66
CA VAL A 269 -15.78 11.72 7.82
C VAL A 269 -16.67 11.78 9.07
N GLU A 270 -17.25 12.94 9.37
CA GLU A 270 -18.14 13.14 10.52
C GLU A 270 -19.41 12.26 10.47
N LEU A 271 -20.00 12.10 9.28
CA LEU A 271 -21.34 11.54 9.15
C LEU A 271 -21.40 10.10 8.64
N LEU A 272 -20.50 9.70 7.75
CA LEU A 272 -20.63 8.49 6.94
C LEU A 272 -19.55 7.44 7.17
N GLU A 273 -18.31 7.81 7.55
CA GLU A 273 -17.18 6.86 7.64
C GLU A 273 -17.53 5.59 8.45
N GLU A 274 -17.94 5.77 9.71
CA GLU A 274 -18.22 4.64 10.61
C GLU A 274 -19.45 3.84 10.16
N THR A 275 -20.55 4.52 9.79
CA THR A 275 -21.80 3.84 9.41
C THR A 275 -21.67 3.11 8.07
N THR A 276 -20.75 3.54 7.20
CA THR A 276 -20.45 2.86 5.93
C THR A 276 -19.76 1.53 6.21
N LEU A 277 -18.83 1.49 7.15
CA LEU A 277 -18.22 0.24 7.59
C LEU A 277 -19.23 -0.67 8.31
N ASP A 278 -20.06 -0.11 9.20
CA ASP A 278 -21.09 -0.87 9.93
C ASP A 278 -22.06 -1.60 8.97
N LEU A 279 -22.27 -1.08 7.75
CA LEU A 279 -23.12 -1.74 6.75
C LEU A 279 -22.52 -3.07 6.28
N VAL A 280 -21.22 -3.13 6.01
CA VAL A 280 -20.57 -4.41 5.65
C VAL A 280 -20.46 -5.32 6.89
N LEU A 281 -20.12 -4.74 8.04
CA LEU A 281 -20.00 -5.50 9.29
C LEU A 281 -21.32 -6.14 9.72
N SER A 282 -22.46 -5.58 9.33
CA SER A 282 -23.77 -6.21 9.56
C SER A 282 -23.90 -7.60 8.95
N LEU A 283 -23.15 -7.90 7.88
CA LEU A 283 -23.03 -9.24 7.30
C LEU A 283 -21.86 -10.01 7.91
N LEU A 284 -20.68 -9.40 7.96
CA LEU A 284 -19.45 -10.11 8.38
C LEU A 284 -19.49 -10.56 9.84
N ASN A 285 -20.10 -9.78 10.74
CA ASN A 285 -20.23 -10.12 12.15
C ASN A 285 -21.52 -10.89 12.49
N SER A 286 -22.19 -11.45 11.48
CA SER A 286 -23.43 -12.17 11.72
C SER A 286 -23.16 -13.62 12.13
N ASP A 287 -23.68 -14.04 13.29
CA ASP A 287 -23.65 -15.44 13.74
C ASP A 287 -24.50 -16.38 12.84
N ASN A 288 -25.44 -15.80 12.07
CA ASN A 288 -26.34 -16.57 11.21
C ASN A 288 -25.68 -16.95 9.88
N LEU A 289 -24.67 -16.21 9.41
CA LEU A 289 -23.99 -16.53 8.15
C LEU A 289 -22.86 -17.54 8.38
N LYS A 290 -22.72 -18.48 7.45
CA LYS A 290 -21.60 -19.43 7.48
C LYS A 290 -20.29 -18.73 7.14
N LEU A 291 -19.18 -19.29 7.61
CA LEU A 291 -17.84 -18.79 7.33
C LEU A 291 -17.58 -18.63 5.83
N GLU A 292 -18.01 -19.58 5.00
CA GLU A 292 -17.79 -19.49 3.54
C GLU A 292 -18.48 -18.26 2.92
N GLN A 293 -19.66 -17.90 3.44
CA GLN A 293 -20.41 -16.73 2.99
C GLN A 293 -19.73 -15.43 3.42
N LYS A 294 -19.17 -15.40 4.64
CA LYS A 294 -18.39 -14.25 5.14
C LYS A 294 -17.13 -14.05 4.29
N LEU A 295 -16.42 -15.13 4.00
CA LEU A 295 -15.22 -15.10 3.15
C LEU A 295 -15.54 -14.62 1.73
N GLU A 296 -16.64 -15.06 1.12
CA GLU A 296 -17.05 -14.57 -0.21
C GLU A 296 -17.28 -13.04 -0.23
N VAL A 297 -17.86 -12.47 0.82
CA VAL A 297 -18.03 -11.01 0.94
C VAL A 297 -16.67 -10.30 1.03
N VAL A 298 -15.72 -10.84 1.81
CA VAL A 298 -14.36 -10.29 1.92
C VAL A 298 -13.60 -10.40 0.60
N GLU A 299 -13.69 -11.54 -0.08
CA GLU A 299 -13.10 -11.77 -1.40
C GLU A 299 -13.64 -10.78 -2.44
N TRP A 300 -14.94 -10.49 -2.40
CA TRP A 300 -15.55 -9.54 -3.33
C TRP A 300 -15.11 -8.09 -3.08
N LEU A 301 -14.88 -7.71 -1.81
CA LEU A 301 -14.34 -6.40 -1.46
C LEU A 301 -12.88 -6.23 -1.89
N PHE A 302 -12.09 -7.31 -1.80
CA PHE A 302 -10.64 -7.30 -1.97
C PHE A 302 -10.18 -8.37 -2.98
N PHE A 303 -10.68 -8.25 -4.21
CA PHE A 303 -10.38 -9.18 -5.31
C PHE A 303 -8.99 -8.93 -5.92
N ASN A 304 -8.27 -10.02 -6.25
CA ASN A 304 -6.93 -9.99 -6.88
C ASN A 304 -7.03 -9.79 -8.40
N GLU A 305 -6.40 -8.73 -8.92
CA GLU A 305 -6.41 -8.36 -10.35
C GLU A 305 -5.41 -9.18 -11.23
N GLY A 306 -5.02 -10.39 -10.83
CA GLY A 306 -3.99 -11.18 -11.54
C GLY A 306 -4.29 -11.50 -13.02
N ASP A 307 -5.54 -11.41 -13.47
CA ASP A 307 -5.97 -11.87 -14.80
C ASP A 307 -6.11 -10.76 -15.87
N PHE A 308 -5.75 -9.50 -15.60
CA PHE A 308 -5.94 -8.38 -16.57
C PHE A 308 -4.87 -8.27 -17.66
N LEU A 309 -3.93 -9.21 -17.76
CA LEU A 309 -2.85 -9.15 -18.76
C LEU A 309 -3.30 -9.38 -20.22
N SER A 310 -4.57 -9.66 -20.49
CA SER A 310 -5.07 -9.79 -21.87
C SER A 310 -6.19 -8.81 -22.20
N GLY A 311 -5.80 -7.67 -22.77
CA GLY A 311 -6.59 -6.96 -23.77
C GLY A 311 -7.74 -6.09 -23.26
N LEU A 312 -7.43 -4.86 -22.86
CA LEU A 312 -8.22 -3.69 -23.23
C LEU A 312 -7.30 -2.46 -23.14
N ASP A 313 -7.32 -1.61 -24.17
CA ASP A 313 -6.57 -0.36 -24.22
C ASP A 313 -6.69 0.40 -22.89
N GLY A 314 -5.55 0.62 -22.23
CA GLY A 314 -5.51 1.30 -20.94
C GLY A 314 -5.87 2.78 -21.08
N PRO A 315 -6.76 3.34 -20.24
CA PRO A 315 -6.87 4.78 -20.17
C PRO A 315 -5.63 5.37 -19.48
N THR A 316 -4.99 6.33 -20.13
CA THR A 316 -3.92 7.19 -19.59
C THR A 316 -4.38 8.02 -18.38
N SER A 317 -3.41 8.51 -17.60
CA SER A 317 -3.43 9.23 -16.30
C SER A 317 -4.45 10.38 -16.06
N ALA A 318 -5.37 10.63 -16.99
CA ALA A 318 -6.48 11.57 -16.84
C ALA A 318 -7.71 10.98 -16.09
N ASP A 319 -7.63 9.75 -15.58
CA ASP A 319 -8.82 9.00 -15.12
C ASP A 319 -9.13 9.12 -13.61
N CYS A 320 -8.46 10.00 -12.88
CA CYS A 320 -9.02 10.61 -11.66
C CYS A 320 -9.73 11.96 -11.95
N ASN A 321 -10.04 12.26 -13.22
CA ASN A 321 -10.90 13.40 -13.54
C ASN A 321 -12.37 13.08 -13.29
N PHE A 322 -13.16 14.14 -13.16
CA PHE A 322 -14.62 14.18 -13.10
C PHE A 322 -15.37 13.15 -13.97
N THR A 323 -14.80 12.73 -15.11
CA THR A 323 -15.36 11.74 -16.03
C THR A 323 -15.35 10.30 -15.49
N SER A 324 -14.43 9.94 -14.59
CA SER A 324 -14.36 8.59 -13.99
C SER A 324 -15.33 8.40 -12.83
N VAL A 325 -15.63 9.46 -12.08
CA VAL A 325 -16.62 9.42 -10.99
C VAL A 325 -18.01 9.12 -11.52
N ASN A 326 -18.40 9.69 -12.68
CA ASN A 326 -19.68 9.36 -13.31
C ASN A 326 -19.73 7.89 -13.80
N LYS A 327 -18.59 7.30 -14.20
CA LYS A 327 -18.51 5.87 -14.54
C LYS A 327 -18.76 4.97 -13.32
N LEU A 328 -18.40 5.41 -12.10
CA LEU A 328 -18.69 4.68 -10.85
C LEU A 328 -20.18 4.45 -10.63
N PHE A 329 -21.00 5.45 -10.97
CA PHE A 329 -22.45 5.41 -10.74
C PHE A 329 -23.28 4.86 -11.92
N LEU A 330 -22.64 4.58 -13.06
CA LEU A 330 -23.31 4.13 -14.30
C LEU A 330 -23.15 2.64 -14.61
N SER A 331 -22.24 1.95 -13.92
CA SER A 331 -21.88 0.56 -14.25
C SER A 331 -22.69 -0.46 -13.44
N SER A 332 -22.84 -1.68 -13.95
CA SER A 332 -23.52 -2.80 -13.26
C SER A 332 -22.59 -3.50 -12.27
N CYS A 333 -23.10 -4.06 -11.17
CA CYS A 333 -22.30 -4.70 -10.12
C CYS A 333 -21.25 -5.73 -10.63
N GLU A 334 -21.54 -6.46 -11.72
CA GLU A 334 -20.62 -7.44 -12.32
C GLU A 334 -19.46 -6.83 -13.14
N GLY A 335 -19.65 -5.65 -13.73
CA GLY A 335 -18.60 -4.97 -14.49
C GLY A 335 -17.63 -4.18 -13.61
N ILE A 336 -18.00 -3.98 -12.34
CA ILE A 336 -17.35 -3.03 -11.43
C ILE A 336 -16.35 -3.67 -10.48
N SER A 337 -16.52 -4.96 -10.11
CA SER A 337 -15.48 -5.67 -9.34
C SER A 337 -14.13 -5.72 -10.08
N ARG A 338 -14.15 -5.41 -11.38
CA ARG A 338 -13.03 -5.39 -12.32
C ARG A 338 -12.56 -3.98 -12.72
N SER A 339 -13.12 -2.93 -12.12
CA SER A 339 -12.83 -1.54 -12.49
C SER A 339 -11.69 -0.95 -11.65
N ARG A 340 -10.59 -0.56 -12.31
CA ARG A 340 -9.46 0.17 -11.68
C ARG A 340 -9.89 1.45 -10.96
N VAL A 341 -11.03 2.04 -11.32
CA VAL A 341 -11.55 3.29 -10.72
C VAL A 341 -11.86 3.11 -9.23
N LEU A 342 -12.16 1.88 -8.77
CA LEU A 342 -12.47 1.59 -7.37
C LEU A 342 -11.25 1.23 -6.51
N ILE A 343 -10.05 1.09 -7.10
CA ILE A 343 -8.89 0.56 -6.37
C ILE A 343 -8.55 1.43 -5.15
N PHE A 344 -8.65 2.75 -5.29
CA PHE A 344 -8.43 3.68 -4.18
C PHE A 344 -9.50 3.55 -3.09
N GLY A 345 -10.77 3.39 -3.48
CA GLY A 345 -11.87 3.16 -2.55
C GLY A 345 -11.69 1.86 -1.75
N ARG A 346 -11.13 0.81 -2.36
CA ARG A 346 -10.77 -0.44 -1.69
C ARG A 346 -9.62 -0.26 -0.72
N VAL A 347 -8.58 0.46 -1.12
CA VAL A 347 -7.43 0.77 -0.25
C VAL A 347 -7.86 1.51 1.01
N VAL A 348 -8.67 2.56 0.87
CA VAL A 348 -9.18 3.33 2.02
C VAL A 348 -10.11 2.46 2.88
N LEU A 349 -10.98 1.65 2.25
CA LEU A 349 -11.84 0.73 2.98
C LEU A 349 -11.02 -0.30 3.78
N PHE A 350 -9.96 -0.87 3.20
CA PHE A 350 -9.08 -1.82 3.86
C PHE A 350 -8.40 -1.18 5.08
N ILE A 351 -7.91 0.05 4.95
CA ILE A 351 -7.38 0.83 6.08
C ILE A 351 -8.46 1.04 7.16
N SER A 352 -9.71 1.31 6.79
CA SER A 352 -10.83 1.40 7.75
C SER A 352 -11.08 0.08 8.48
N PHE A 353 -10.99 -1.07 7.82
CA PHE A 353 -11.08 -2.38 8.48
C PHE A 353 -9.99 -2.58 9.53
N LEU A 354 -8.75 -2.21 9.22
CA LEU A 354 -7.63 -2.27 10.17
C LEU A 354 -7.83 -1.32 11.37
N LYS A 355 -8.28 -0.09 11.10
CA LYS A 355 -8.52 0.96 12.11
C LYS A 355 -9.65 0.59 13.08
N TYR A 356 -10.76 0.03 12.59
CA TYR A 356 -11.93 -0.34 13.38
C TYR A 356 -11.96 -1.83 13.74
N SER A 357 -10.80 -2.46 13.78
CA SER A 357 -10.65 -3.91 13.96
C SER A 357 -11.22 -4.47 15.27
N LEU A 358 -11.35 -3.64 16.31
CA LEU A 358 -12.05 -4.00 17.55
C LEU A 358 -13.50 -4.44 17.33
N LYS A 359 -14.15 -3.98 16.25
CA LYS A 359 -15.52 -4.36 15.90
C LYS A 359 -15.60 -5.69 15.15
N LEU A 360 -14.49 -6.29 14.73
CA LEU A 360 -14.49 -7.50 13.89
C LEU A 360 -14.63 -8.76 14.74
N ASP A 361 -15.41 -9.73 14.26
CA ASP A 361 -15.41 -11.09 14.80
C ASP A 361 -14.08 -11.81 14.50
N GLU A 362 -13.76 -12.86 15.27
CA GLU A 362 -12.49 -13.60 15.15
C GLU A 362 -12.25 -14.16 13.73
N ASP A 363 -13.26 -14.78 13.13
CA ASP A 363 -13.16 -15.31 11.76
C ASP A 363 -12.85 -14.22 10.73
N VAL A 364 -13.41 -13.03 10.93
CA VAL A 364 -13.23 -11.88 10.04
C VAL A 364 -11.83 -11.29 10.23
N LYS A 365 -11.30 -11.27 11.45
CA LYS A 365 -9.90 -10.85 11.70
C LYS A 365 -8.93 -11.73 10.92
N VAL A 366 -9.11 -13.06 10.95
CA VAL A 366 -8.28 -13.99 10.18
C VAL A 366 -8.38 -13.71 8.68
N ALA A 367 -9.60 -13.55 8.15
CA ALA A 367 -9.81 -13.26 6.73
C ALA A 367 -9.16 -11.94 6.29
N ILE A 368 -9.25 -10.88 7.10
CA ILE A 368 -8.58 -9.60 6.82
C ILE A 368 -7.06 -9.73 6.90
N THR A 369 -6.51 -10.50 7.85
CA THR A 369 -5.07 -10.78 7.92
C THR A 369 -4.58 -11.49 6.66
N GLN A 370 -5.30 -12.47 6.14
CA GLN A 370 -4.96 -13.17 4.90
C GLN A 370 -4.97 -12.25 3.66
N LYS A 371 -5.70 -11.12 3.72
CA LYS A 371 -5.71 -10.09 2.68
C LYS A 371 -4.58 -9.06 2.77
N LEU A 372 -3.66 -9.18 3.73
CA LEU A 372 -2.51 -8.29 3.79
C LEU A 372 -1.55 -8.45 2.60
N ASN A 373 -1.38 -9.67 2.08
CA ASN A 373 -0.59 -9.91 0.87
C ASN A 373 -1.22 -9.21 -0.35
N TRP A 374 -2.54 -9.37 -0.55
CA TRP A 374 -3.31 -8.61 -1.55
C TRP A 374 -3.09 -7.09 -1.42
N PHE A 375 -3.04 -6.58 -0.19
CA PHE A 375 -2.82 -5.16 0.04
C PHE A 375 -1.41 -4.72 -0.39
N LEU A 376 -0.36 -5.48 -0.05
CA LEU A 376 1.01 -5.19 -0.51
C LEU A 376 1.12 -5.24 -2.04
N ASP A 377 0.50 -6.21 -2.70
CA ASP A 377 0.50 -6.34 -4.16
C ASP A 377 -0.11 -5.09 -4.83
N ILE A 378 -1.17 -4.55 -4.25
CA ILE A 378 -1.83 -3.32 -4.74
C ILE A 378 -0.96 -2.09 -4.52
N LEU A 379 -0.19 -2.01 -3.43
CA LEU A 379 0.71 -0.87 -3.17
C LEU A 379 1.82 -0.74 -4.22
N VAL A 380 2.14 -1.82 -4.93
CA VAL A 380 3.13 -1.84 -6.02
C VAL A 380 2.56 -1.24 -7.32
N ASP A 381 1.24 -1.06 -7.44
CA ASP A 381 0.67 -0.39 -8.61
C ASP A 381 1.09 1.08 -8.67
N GLU A 382 1.51 1.55 -9.86
CA GLU A 382 2.03 2.90 -10.10
C GLU A 382 1.10 4.02 -9.57
N ASN A 383 -0.21 3.82 -9.72
CA ASN A 383 -1.20 4.81 -9.33
C ASN A 383 -1.41 4.76 -7.82
N VAL A 384 -1.51 3.57 -7.23
CA VAL A 384 -1.69 3.45 -5.78
C VAL A 384 -0.45 3.91 -5.02
N TYR A 385 0.74 3.56 -5.49
CA TYR A 385 2.01 3.98 -4.93
C TYR A 385 2.13 5.52 -4.87
N SER A 386 1.88 6.21 -5.98
CA SER A 386 1.94 7.67 -6.03
C SER A 386 0.90 8.32 -5.11
N TYR A 387 -0.33 7.79 -5.07
CA TYR A 387 -1.37 8.26 -4.16
C TYR A 387 -1.04 8.01 -2.68
N MET A 388 -0.39 6.89 -2.35
CA MET A 388 -0.01 6.56 -0.97
C MET A 388 0.98 7.56 -0.36
N LEU A 389 1.92 8.04 -1.17
CA LEU A 389 2.95 8.98 -0.74
C LEU A 389 2.43 10.42 -0.66
N VAL A 390 1.47 10.78 -1.51
CA VAL A 390 1.11 12.18 -1.72
C VAL A 390 -0.26 12.55 -1.15
N LEU A 391 -1.23 11.63 -1.17
CA LEU A 391 -2.58 11.93 -0.74
C LEU A 391 -2.63 12.09 0.79
N GLN A 392 -3.31 13.15 1.24
CA GLN A 392 -3.57 13.40 2.65
C GLN A 392 -5.06 13.28 2.91
N LEU A 393 -5.49 12.36 3.77
CA LEU A 393 -6.89 12.24 4.19
C LEU A 393 -7.14 13.08 5.45
N GLN A 394 -8.33 13.66 5.53
CA GLN A 394 -8.83 14.23 6.78
C GLN A 394 -9.32 13.09 7.68
N LEU A 395 -8.81 13.02 8.91
CA LEU A 395 -9.27 12.07 9.91
C LEU A 395 -9.79 12.81 11.13
N SER A 396 -10.83 12.27 11.77
CA SER A 396 -11.20 12.71 13.11
C SER A 396 -10.17 12.19 14.10
N SER A 397 -9.36 13.09 14.66
CA SER A 397 -8.44 12.76 15.73
C SER A 397 -9.06 13.23 17.06
N GLY A 398 -9.30 12.29 17.95
CA GLY A 398 -9.73 12.55 19.33
C GLY A 398 -10.97 11.78 19.77
N SER A 399 -10.91 11.22 20.98
CA SER A 399 -12.08 10.76 21.72
C SER A 399 -12.61 11.93 22.56
N GLY A 400 -13.63 12.65 22.08
CA GLY A 400 -14.18 13.81 22.80
C GLY A 400 -15.17 14.68 22.02
N LYS A 401 -15.74 15.69 22.69
CA LYS A 401 -16.74 16.63 22.12
C LYS A 401 -16.16 17.65 21.12
N THR A 402 -14.85 17.67 20.93
CA THR A 402 -14.14 18.50 19.93
C THR A 402 -13.13 17.61 19.22
N ALA A 403 -13.61 16.71 18.36
CA ALA A 403 -12.74 15.96 17.46
C ALA A 403 -12.11 16.95 16.48
N GLU A 404 -10.78 17.05 16.49
CA GLU A 404 -10.05 17.93 15.59
C GLU A 404 -9.79 17.15 14.28
N LEU A 405 -10.19 17.72 13.15
CA LEU A 405 -9.95 17.12 11.84
C LEU A 405 -8.52 17.42 11.41
N VAL A 406 -7.64 16.43 11.55
CA VAL A 406 -6.23 16.55 11.17
C VAL A 406 -6.04 15.94 9.79
N ARG A 407 -5.36 16.65 8.89
CA ARG A 407 -4.90 16.07 7.63
C ARG A 407 -3.62 15.27 7.88
N GLN A 408 -3.65 14.00 7.52
CA GLN A 408 -2.48 13.12 7.60
C GLN A 408 -2.27 12.40 6.27
N PRO A 409 -1.00 12.16 5.88
CA PRO A 409 -0.70 11.30 4.75
C PRO A 409 -1.35 9.92 4.90
N ILE A 410 -1.84 9.33 3.80
CA ILE A 410 -2.44 7.98 3.85
C ILE A 410 -1.45 6.97 4.42
N PHE A 411 -0.17 7.07 4.07
CA PHE A 411 0.88 6.22 4.63
C PHE A 411 0.91 6.25 6.17
N THR A 412 0.83 7.43 6.80
CA THR A 412 0.79 7.55 8.26
C THR A 412 -0.47 6.92 8.85
N ILE A 413 -1.61 7.11 8.21
CA ILE A 413 -2.90 6.54 8.63
C ILE A 413 -2.85 5.00 8.54
N LEU A 414 -2.28 4.47 7.46
CA LEU A 414 -2.06 3.04 7.26
C LEU A 414 -1.19 2.46 8.38
N LEU A 415 -0.03 3.06 8.67
CA LEU A 415 0.84 2.59 9.74
C LEU A 415 0.13 2.60 11.11
N GLN A 416 -0.65 3.64 11.40
CA GLN A 416 -1.43 3.70 12.63
C GLN A 416 -2.55 2.65 12.67
N ALA A 417 -3.22 2.39 11.54
CA ALA A 417 -4.26 1.38 11.42
C ALA A 417 -3.68 -0.03 11.58
N LEU A 418 -2.51 -0.32 10.98
CA LEU A 418 -1.79 -1.58 11.17
C LEU A 418 -1.37 -1.78 12.64
N LYS A 419 -0.80 -0.76 13.28
CA LYS A 419 -0.44 -0.81 14.71
C LYS A 419 -1.68 -1.08 15.58
N THR A 420 -2.81 -0.44 15.27
CA THR A 420 -4.10 -0.70 15.95
C THR A 420 -4.55 -2.14 15.74
N PHE A 421 -4.51 -2.63 14.49
CA PHE A 421 -4.86 -4.00 14.14
C PHE A 421 -4.00 -5.01 14.90
N MET A 422 -2.68 -4.83 14.91
CA MET A 422 -1.72 -5.69 15.63
C MET A 422 -2.05 -5.81 17.12
N ILE A 423 -2.42 -4.71 17.78
CA ILE A 423 -2.86 -4.76 19.19
C ILE A 423 -4.11 -5.65 19.32
N VAL A 424 -5.08 -5.46 18.44
CA VAL A 424 -6.37 -6.20 18.48
C VAL A 424 -6.20 -7.69 18.20
N ILE A 425 -5.32 -8.06 17.27
CA ILE A 425 -5.10 -9.47 16.89
C ILE A 425 -4.09 -10.19 17.78
N SER A 426 -3.33 -9.48 18.63
CA SER A 426 -2.27 -10.08 19.47
C SER A 426 -2.75 -11.23 20.37
N SER A 427 -4.03 -11.24 20.76
CA SER A 427 -4.68 -12.31 21.53
C SER A 427 -5.60 -13.23 20.70
N SER A 428 -5.63 -13.03 19.37
CA SER A 428 -6.45 -13.75 18.41
C SER A 428 -5.65 -14.85 17.71
N THR A 429 -6.35 -15.85 17.14
CA THR A 429 -5.75 -16.82 16.22
C THR A 429 -5.20 -16.17 14.95
N ALA A 430 -5.68 -14.96 14.61
CA ALA A 430 -5.17 -14.17 13.48
C ALA A 430 -3.71 -13.72 13.65
N TRP A 431 -3.15 -13.73 14.87
CA TRP A 431 -1.75 -13.37 15.09
C TRP A 431 -0.78 -14.28 14.36
N ALA A 432 -1.03 -15.60 14.33
CA ALA A 432 -0.14 -16.56 13.67
C ALA A 432 -0.01 -16.29 12.17
N GLU A 433 -1.13 -15.99 11.51
CA GLU A 433 -1.17 -15.59 10.10
C GLU A 433 -0.44 -14.26 9.86
N PHE A 434 -0.59 -13.30 10.79
CA PHE A 434 0.08 -12.01 10.69
C PHE A 434 1.60 -12.13 10.88
N GLU A 435 2.04 -12.99 11.79
CA GLU A 435 3.46 -13.31 11.99
C GLU A 435 4.04 -13.97 10.74
N SER A 436 3.32 -14.92 10.11
CA SER A 436 3.74 -15.51 8.83
C SER A 436 3.88 -14.44 7.74
N PHE A 437 2.87 -13.58 7.60
CA PHE A 437 2.88 -12.45 6.67
C PHE A 437 4.11 -11.55 6.86
N LEU A 438 4.45 -11.19 8.10
CA LEU A 438 5.61 -10.36 8.39
C LEU A 438 6.95 -11.05 8.08
N LEU A 439 7.03 -12.37 8.23
CA LEU A 439 8.23 -13.16 7.92
C LEU A 439 8.41 -13.34 6.42
N GLU A 440 7.35 -13.69 5.70
CA GLU A 440 7.34 -13.83 4.23
C GLU A 440 7.78 -12.53 3.55
N ASN A 441 7.37 -11.38 4.09
CA ASN A 441 7.65 -10.08 3.52
C ASN A 441 8.86 -9.36 4.16
N PHE A 442 9.65 -10.04 5.00
CA PHE A 442 10.78 -9.42 5.72
C PHE A 442 11.84 -8.79 4.80
N PHE A 443 12.02 -9.35 3.60
CA PHE A 443 12.92 -8.85 2.56
C PHE A 443 12.20 -8.40 1.29
N HIS A 444 10.98 -7.89 1.45
CA HIS A 444 10.14 -7.49 0.32
C HIS A 444 10.91 -6.59 -0.66
N PRO A 445 10.85 -6.85 -1.98
CA PRO A 445 11.64 -6.13 -2.98
C PRO A 445 11.23 -4.66 -3.14
N HIS A 446 9.93 -4.36 -2.96
CA HIS A 446 9.44 -2.98 -2.97
C HIS A 446 9.77 -2.27 -1.66
N PHE A 447 10.48 -1.14 -1.74
CA PHE A 447 10.93 -0.40 -0.55
C PHE A 447 9.78 0.06 0.36
N LEU A 448 8.65 0.53 -0.20
CA LEU A 448 7.49 0.98 0.60
C LEU A 448 6.88 -0.17 1.42
N CYS A 449 6.74 -1.34 0.81
CA CYS A 449 6.20 -2.52 1.48
C CYS A 449 7.18 -3.03 2.54
N TRP A 450 8.47 -3.02 2.23
CA TRP A 450 9.52 -3.31 3.21
C TRP A 450 9.48 -2.33 4.39
N GLU A 451 9.31 -1.04 4.15
CA GLU A 451 9.19 -0.02 5.20
C GLU A 451 7.97 -0.29 6.11
N ILE A 452 6.82 -0.66 5.53
CA ILE A 452 5.61 -1.05 6.28
C ILE A 452 5.89 -2.26 7.17
N VAL A 453 6.47 -3.31 6.60
CA VAL A 453 6.80 -4.55 7.33
C VAL A 453 7.81 -4.28 8.44
N MET A 454 8.83 -3.48 8.17
CA MET A 454 9.84 -3.09 9.17
C MET A 454 9.24 -2.23 10.28
N GLU A 455 8.35 -1.28 9.98
CA GLU A 455 7.62 -0.51 10.98
C GLU A 455 6.73 -1.38 11.86
N CYS A 456 6.10 -2.43 11.30
CA CYS A 456 5.37 -3.44 12.07
C CYS A 456 6.32 -4.21 13.01
N TRP A 457 7.46 -4.72 12.53
CA TRP A 457 8.43 -5.39 13.40
C TRP A 457 8.98 -4.49 14.50
N CYS A 458 9.31 -3.24 14.18
CA CYS A 458 9.70 -2.21 15.15
C CYS A 458 8.63 -2.02 16.23
N PHE A 459 7.35 -1.99 15.83
CA PHE A 459 6.24 -1.89 16.75
C PHE A 459 6.10 -3.13 17.65
N VAL A 460 6.30 -4.34 17.12
CA VAL A 460 6.35 -5.57 17.93
C VAL A 460 7.44 -5.46 18.99
N LEU A 461 8.67 -5.12 18.60
CA LEU A 461 9.79 -5.07 19.56
C LEU A 461 9.64 -4.00 20.63
N GLN A 462 9.00 -2.88 20.29
CA GLN A 462 8.76 -1.79 21.24
C GLN A 462 7.70 -2.15 22.29
N ASN A 463 6.73 -3.02 21.96
CA ASN A 463 5.54 -3.26 22.80
C ASN A 463 5.41 -4.71 23.31
N ALA A 464 6.15 -5.66 22.76
CA ALA A 464 6.15 -7.05 23.19
C ALA A 464 6.87 -7.23 24.54
N GLU A 465 6.62 -8.38 25.19
CA GLU A 465 7.36 -8.75 26.39
C GLU A 465 8.87 -8.84 26.11
N LYS A 466 9.69 -8.34 27.04
CA LYS A 466 11.16 -8.27 26.88
C LYS A 466 11.78 -9.61 26.47
N GLN A 467 11.29 -10.73 27.03
CA GLN A 467 11.78 -12.06 26.69
C GLN A 467 11.46 -12.43 25.22
N MET A 468 10.29 -12.07 24.72
CA MET A 468 9.90 -12.31 23.32
C MET A 468 10.74 -11.46 22.37
N ALA A 469 10.92 -10.17 22.66
CA ALA A 469 11.76 -9.28 21.86
C ALA A 469 13.21 -9.80 21.78
N ASN A 470 13.79 -10.21 22.92
CA ASN A 470 15.13 -10.79 22.97
C ASN A 470 15.23 -12.12 22.18
N ASN A 471 14.19 -12.96 22.23
CA ASN A 471 14.14 -14.20 21.47
C ASN A 471 14.08 -13.96 19.95
N ILE A 472 13.31 -12.97 19.50
CA ILE A 472 13.25 -12.60 18.07
C ILE A 472 14.63 -12.11 17.61
N ILE A 473 15.22 -11.17 18.33
CA ILE A 473 16.51 -10.58 17.96
C ILE A 473 17.63 -11.61 18.01
N SER A 474 17.68 -12.48 19.01
CA SER A 474 18.70 -13.54 19.09
C SER A 474 18.59 -14.55 17.95
N LYS A 475 17.38 -14.91 17.51
CA LYS A 475 17.17 -15.74 16.31
C LYS A 475 17.64 -15.04 15.04
N LEU A 476 17.28 -13.77 14.84
CA LEU A 476 17.76 -12.98 13.69
C LEU A 476 19.28 -12.86 13.68
N CYS A 477 19.92 -12.64 14.83
CA CYS A 477 21.37 -12.60 14.96
C CYS A 477 22.02 -13.96 14.66
N SER A 478 21.36 -15.06 15.02
CA SER A 478 21.84 -16.42 14.70
C SER A 478 21.77 -16.69 13.20
N LEU A 479 20.70 -16.26 12.53
CA LEU A 479 20.58 -16.32 11.07
C LEU A 479 21.62 -15.43 10.39
N LEU A 480 21.85 -14.22 10.91
CA LEU A 480 22.88 -13.33 10.40
C LEU A 480 24.28 -13.97 10.45
N LYS A 481 24.61 -14.65 11.56
CA LYS A 481 25.87 -15.39 11.70
C LYS A 481 26.02 -16.52 10.68
N LEU A 482 24.91 -17.18 10.30
CA LEU A 482 24.90 -18.22 9.27
C LEU A 482 25.14 -17.65 7.86
N LEU A 483 24.67 -16.44 7.59
CA LEU A 483 24.81 -15.75 6.30
C LEU A 483 26.16 -15.01 6.13
N GLY A 484 26.95 -14.91 7.19
CA GLY A 484 28.20 -14.16 7.19
C GLY A 484 29.29 -14.83 6.37
N SER A 485 29.80 -14.12 5.37
CA SER A 485 30.96 -14.51 4.56
C SER A 485 31.80 -13.26 4.23
N SER A 486 33.06 -13.44 3.86
CA SER A 486 33.93 -12.31 3.47
C SER A 486 33.39 -11.53 2.27
N ASP A 487 32.72 -12.21 1.36
CA ASP A 487 32.30 -11.64 0.08
C ASP A 487 30.92 -10.97 0.18
N SER A 488 30.07 -11.42 1.12
CA SER A 488 28.71 -10.90 1.28
C SER A 488 28.65 -9.49 1.86
N VAL A 489 29.67 -9.03 2.60
CA VAL A 489 29.72 -7.68 3.23
C VAL A 489 29.81 -6.57 2.20
N PHE A 490 30.51 -6.79 1.08
CA PHE A 490 30.75 -5.76 0.06
C PHE A 490 29.68 -5.75 -1.04
N LEU A 491 28.69 -6.64 -0.97
CA LEU A 491 27.56 -6.72 -1.90
C LEU A 491 26.30 -6.11 -1.27
N PRO A 492 25.91 -4.86 -1.58
CA PRO A 492 24.85 -4.13 -0.88
C PRO A 492 23.47 -4.82 -0.89
N HIS A 493 23.20 -5.65 -1.90
CA HIS A 493 21.92 -6.35 -2.04
C HIS A 493 21.97 -7.80 -1.57
N SER A 494 23.08 -8.24 -0.95
CA SER A 494 23.18 -9.60 -0.43
C SER A 494 22.15 -9.84 0.70
N PRO A 495 21.64 -11.07 0.86
CA PRO A 495 20.77 -11.42 1.98
C PRO A 495 21.38 -11.07 3.34
N PHE A 496 22.71 -11.20 3.45
CA PHE A 496 23.48 -10.80 4.61
C PHE A 496 23.35 -9.30 4.91
N ARG A 497 23.62 -8.42 3.92
CA ARG A 497 23.51 -6.96 4.08
C ARG A 497 22.08 -6.50 4.35
N LYS A 498 21.09 -7.09 3.67
CA LYS A 498 19.66 -6.84 3.95
C LYS A 498 19.28 -7.25 5.38
N MET A 499 19.72 -8.42 5.85
CA MET A 499 19.47 -8.89 7.22
C MET A 499 20.11 -7.95 8.25
N THR A 500 21.36 -7.55 8.02
CA THR A 500 22.05 -6.60 8.91
C THR A 500 21.31 -5.27 8.98
N ARG A 501 20.87 -4.72 7.84
CA ARG A 501 20.07 -3.49 7.78
C ARG A 501 18.80 -3.59 8.61
N SER A 502 18.05 -4.68 8.43
CA SER A 502 16.84 -4.91 9.22
C SER A 502 17.15 -4.99 10.71
N ILE A 503 18.19 -5.72 11.12
CA ILE A 503 18.61 -5.80 12.53
C ILE A 503 19.00 -4.42 13.07
N CYS A 504 19.78 -3.62 12.33
CA CYS A 504 20.16 -2.27 12.73
C CYS A 504 18.93 -1.40 13.01
N LEU A 505 17.92 -1.44 12.12
CA LEU A 505 16.67 -0.71 12.31
C LEU A 505 15.90 -1.18 13.54
N LEU A 506 15.79 -2.48 13.74
CA LEU A 506 15.09 -3.06 14.89
C LEU A 506 15.73 -2.66 16.22
N LEU A 507 17.07 -2.64 16.27
CA LEU A 507 17.81 -2.24 17.48
C LEU A 507 17.57 -0.79 17.89
N THR A 508 17.15 0.10 16.99
CA THR A 508 16.79 1.49 17.33
C THR A 508 15.60 1.60 18.29
N ARG A 509 14.77 0.55 18.37
CA ARG A 509 13.57 0.49 19.22
C ARG A 509 13.78 -0.34 20.49
N CYS A 510 14.94 -0.98 20.65
CA CYS A 510 15.24 -1.83 21.79
C CYS A 510 15.81 -1.02 22.97
N GLU A 511 15.68 -1.57 24.18
CA GLU A 511 16.40 -1.04 25.35
C GLU A 511 17.92 -1.18 25.17
N LYS A 512 18.69 -0.21 25.66
CA LYS A 512 20.16 -0.23 25.60
C LYS A 512 20.77 -1.55 26.09
N SER A 513 20.20 -2.17 27.12
CA SER A 513 20.68 -3.46 27.65
C SER A 513 20.63 -4.59 26.62
N VAL A 514 19.59 -4.62 25.77
CA VAL A 514 19.43 -5.62 24.70
C VAL A 514 20.37 -5.30 23.55
N VAL A 515 20.51 -4.02 23.20
CA VAL A 515 21.47 -3.58 22.18
C VAL A 515 22.89 -3.94 22.58
N ASP A 516 23.28 -3.72 23.83
CA ASP A 516 24.60 -4.09 24.36
C ASP A 516 24.85 -5.60 24.26
N GLU A 517 23.87 -6.43 24.66
CA GLU A 517 23.98 -7.90 24.57
C GLU A 517 24.14 -8.37 23.11
N VAL A 518 23.36 -7.80 22.20
CA VAL A 518 23.40 -8.13 20.77
C VAL A 518 24.72 -7.68 20.16
N PHE A 519 25.15 -6.46 20.45
CA PHE A 519 26.43 -5.92 19.99
C PHE A 519 27.58 -6.81 20.46
N MET A 520 27.62 -7.19 21.75
CA MET A 520 28.64 -8.11 22.27
C MET A 520 28.56 -9.50 21.66
N SER A 521 27.36 -10.00 21.35
CA SER A 521 27.15 -11.29 20.69
C SER A 521 27.61 -11.31 19.23
N ILE A 522 27.45 -10.19 18.51
CA ILE A 522 27.82 -10.06 17.10
C ILE A 522 29.32 -9.75 16.96
N VAL A 523 29.83 -8.80 17.75
CA VAL A 523 31.23 -8.35 17.72
C VAL A 523 32.16 -9.36 18.39
N GLY A 524 31.68 -10.10 19.39
CA GLY A 524 32.46 -11.11 20.10
C GLY A 524 33.75 -10.56 20.70
N ASP A 525 34.80 -11.39 20.75
CA ASP A 525 36.16 -10.96 21.12
C ASP A 525 36.87 -10.18 19.99
N GLY A 526 36.25 -10.10 18.80
CA GLY A 526 36.75 -9.50 17.57
C GLY A 526 38.06 -10.11 17.05
N ARG A 527 38.38 -11.37 17.41
CA ARG A 527 39.55 -12.09 16.92
C ARG A 527 39.25 -12.99 15.72
N SER A 528 37.97 -13.33 15.50
CA SER A 528 37.55 -14.15 14.37
C SER A 528 37.33 -13.32 13.11
N GLN A 529 37.57 -13.91 11.93
CA GLN A 529 37.27 -13.25 10.66
C GLN A 529 35.76 -12.96 10.53
N LEU A 530 34.91 -13.88 10.98
CA LEU A 530 33.46 -13.71 10.96
C LEU A 530 32.99 -12.54 11.84
N SER A 531 33.59 -12.37 13.02
CA SER A 531 33.23 -11.26 13.91
C SER A 531 33.62 -9.90 13.32
N LEU A 532 34.75 -9.81 12.61
CA LEU A 532 35.15 -8.59 11.90
C LEU A 532 34.20 -8.29 10.72
N VAL A 533 33.81 -9.32 9.97
CA VAL A 533 32.82 -9.26 8.89
C VAL A 533 31.47 -8.73 9.39
N LEU A 534 30.98 -9.28 10.49
CA LEU A 534 29.73 -8.86 11.12
C LEU A 534 29.82 -7.44 11.68
N TYR A 535 30.94 -7.10 12.31
CA TYR A 535 31.17 -5.78 12.88
C TYR A 535 31.22 -4.69 11.82
N LEU A 536 31.87 -4.94 10.69
CA LEU A 536 31.86 -4.05 9.54
C LEU A 536 30.43 -3.89 8.98
N ALA A 537 29.71 -4.99 8.80
CA ALA A 537 28.36 -4.96 8.23
C ALA A 537 27.40 -4.09 9.06
N LEU A 538 27.47 -4.16 10.39
CA LEU A 538 26.62 -3.35 11.28
C LEU A 538 26.76 -1.85 10.99
N PHE A 539 27.99 -1.35 10.93
CA PHE A 539 28.22 0.08 10.68
C PHE A 539 27.90 0.50 9.26
N VAL A 540 28.25 -0.32 8.27
CA VAL A 540 27.94 -0.02 6.87
C VAL A 540 26.43 0.05 6.63
N GLU A 541 25.64 -0.68 7.41
CA GLU A 541 24.17 -0.62 7.39
C GLU A 541 23.57 0.39 8.40
N GLY A 542 24.39 1.28 8.96
CA GLY A 542 23.92 2.43 9.73
C GLY A 542 23.71 2.21 11.23
N PHE A 543 24.33 1.19 11.83
CA PHE A 543 24.30 1.04 13.30
C PHE A 543 24.92 2.28 13.99
N SER A 544 24.17 2.89 14.92
CA SER A 544 24.65 4.03 15.71
C SER A 544 25.19 3.59 17.07
N LEU A 545 26.39 4.07 17.41
CA LEU A 545 27.01 3.84 18.71
C LEU A 545 26.22 4.46 19.88
N ASP A 546 25.34 5.42 19.62
CA ASP A 546 24.51 6.07 20.66
C ASP A 546 23.44 5.15 21.24
N LEU A 547 23.13 4.05 20.53
CA LEU A 547 22.23 3.01 21.00
C LEU A 547 22.84 2.19 22.17
N LEU A 548 24.17 2.22 22.32
CA LEU A 548 24.87 1.50 23.38
C LEU A 548 24.79 2.24 24.74
N SER A 549 25.08 1.52 25.82
CA SER A 549 25.37 2.14 27.12
C SER A 549 26.64 3.00 27.07
N ASP A 550 26.75 4.01 27.94
CA ASP A 550 27.87 4.96 27.91
C ASP A 550 29.23 4.30 28.06
N GLU A 551 29.34 3.27 28.91
CA GLU A 551 30.56 2.49 29.13
C GLU A 551 30.96 1.70 27.88
N LEU A 552 30.00 0.98 27.28
CA LEU A 552 30.26 0.16 26.10
C LEU A 552 30.52 1.02 24.85
N ARG A 553 29.80 2.15 24.72
CA ARG A 553 30.03 3.16 23.69
C ARG A 553 31.46 3.68 23.75
N LYS A 554 31.91 4.14 24.93
CA LYS A 554 33.28 4.66 25.11
C LYS A 554 34.33 3.62 24.75
N THR A 555 34.19 2.41 25.29
CA THR A 555 35.11 1.30 25.02
C THR A 555 35.15 0.93 23.53
N SER A 556 34.01 0.98 22.86
CA SER A 556 33.91 0.70 21.41
C SER A 556 34.56 1.79 20.58
N ILE A 557 34.40 3.06 20.93
CA ILE A 557 35.08 4.19 20.26
C ILE A 557 36.59 4.07 20.41
N GLU A 558 37.08 3.84 21.63
CA GLU A 558 38.52 3.64 21.91
C GLU A 558 39.08 2.47 21.09
N ARG A 559 38.33 1.37 20.99
CA ARG A 559 38.70 0.22 20.17
C ARG A 559 38.76 0.55 18.68
N ILE A 560 37.73 1.18 18.11
CA ILE A 560 37.69 1.55 16.68
C ILE A 560 38.87 2.45 16.33
N ILE A 561 39.17 3.44 17.18
CA ILE A 561 40.30 4.36 16.99
C ILE A 561 41.64 3.63 17.11
N SER A 562 41.80 2.77 18.12
CA SER A 562 43.01 1.97 18.30
C SER A 562 43.25 1.03 17.11
N ASP A 563 42.23 0.31 16.66
CA ASP A 563 42.31 -0.63 15.53
C ASP A 563 42.63 0.11 14.22
N TYR A 564 42.06 1.31 14.02
CA TYR A 564 42.39 2.18 12.90
C TYR A 564 43.85 2.64 12.95
N PHE A 565 44.33 3.13 14.09
CA PHE A 565 45.72 3.56 14.23
C PHE A 565 46.72 2.43 14.05
N ASP A 566 46.43 1.28 14.63
CA ASP A 566 47.22 0.07 14.45
C ASP A 566 47.31 -0.33 12.98
N PHE A 567 46.21 -0.22 12.23
CA PHE A 567 46.19 -0.50 10.81
C PHE A 567 47.05 0.49 10.01
N ILE A 568 46.83 1.80 10.16
CA ILE A 568 47.57 2.79 9.36
C ILE A 568 49.06 2.83 9.70
N ASN A 569 49.44 2.52 10.95
CA ASN A 569 50.85 2.47 11.37
C ASN A 569 51.58 1.22 10.85
N LYS A 570 50.86 0.11 10.66
CA LYS A 570 51.40 -1.17 10.14
C LYS A 570 51.21 -1.33 8.63
N PHE A 571 50.66 -0.32 7.96
CA PHE A 571 50.42 -0.36 6.52
C PHE A 571 51.75 -0.44 5.75
N ASP A 572 51.93 -1.50 4.99
CA ASP A 572 53.08 -1.74 4.12
C ASP A 572 52.61 -2.14 2.71
N GLU A 573 53.30 -1.66 1.67
CA GLU A 573 53.02 -2.00 0.26
C GLU A 573 53.03 -3.52 0.01
N ALA A 574 53.90 -4.26 0.73
CA ALA A 574 53.97 -5.72 0.64
C ALA A 574 52.73 -6.43 1.23
N SER A 575 52.03 -5.80 2.17
CA SER A 575 50.83 -6.36 2.82
C SER A 575 49.59 -6.31 1.93
N LEU A 576 49.53 -5.34 1.00
CA LEU A 576 48.53 -5.25 -0.07
C LEU A 576 48.71 -6.36 -1.11
N MET A 577 49.95 -6.71 -1.45
CA MET A 577 50.28 -7.78 -2.41
C MET A 577 50.00 -9.20 -1.88
N GLY A 578 49.97 -9.38 -0.55
CA GLY A 578 49.81 -10.69 0.10
C GLY A 578 48.37 -11.03 0.52
N CYS A 579 47.44 -10.06 0.49
CA CYS A 579 46.06 -10.26 0.91
C CYS A 579 45.14 -10.56 -0.29
N ALA A 580 44.95 -11.84 -0.60
CA ALA A 580 43.90 -12.29 -1.51
C ALA A 580 42.48 -12.21 -0.91
N SER A 581 42.34 -11.71 0.33
CA SER A 581 41.03 -11.56 0.99
C SER A 581 40.54 -10.12 0.88
N GLY A 582 39.28 -9.94 0.48
CA GLY A 582 38.60 -8.63 0.44
C GLY A 582 38.48 -7.92 1.81
N LEU A 583 39.01 -8.53 2.88
CA LEU A 583 38.98 -8.10 4.27
C LEU A 583 40.10 -7.10 4.62
N PHE A 584 41.05 -6.83 3.72
CA PHE A 584 42.11 -5.86 3.96
C PHE A 584 41.53 -4.43 4.07
N GLY A 585 41.79 -3.77 5.19
CA GLY A 585 41.32 -2.40 5.46
C GLY A 585 40.01 -2.24 6.24
N ILE A 586 39.46 -3.34 6.80
CA ILE A 586 38.28 -3.31 7.68
C ILE A 586 38.29 -2.15 8.71
N PRO A 587 39.37 -1.86 9.45
CA PRO A 587 39.38 -0.77 10.42
C PRO A 587 39.08 0.61 9.80
N VAL A 588 39.49 0.85 8.55
CA VAL A 588 39.20 2.09 7.82
C VAL A 588 37.72 2.14 7.45
N PHE A 589 37.17 1.06 6.90
CA PHE A 589 35.74 0.99 6.54
C PHE A 589 34.84 1.13 7.78
N ILE A 590 35.20 0.52 8.92
CA ILE A 590 34.46 0.63 10.18
C ILE A 590 34.45 2.08 10.68
N LEU A 591 35.63 2.73 10.75
CA LEU A 591 35.70 4.12 11.23
C LEU A 591 34.91 5.06 10.32
N SER A 592 35.04 4.91 9.01
CA SER A 592 34.29 5.71 8.03
C SER A 592 32.78 5.56 8.22
N ALA A 593 32.29 4.33 8.26
CA ALA A 593 30.87 4.03 8.43
C ALA A 593 30.33 4.47 9.81
N ALA A 594 31.12 4.32 10.88
CA ALA A 594 30.75 4.79 12.22
C ALA A 594 30.63 6.34 12.29
N LEU A 595 31.50 7.06 11.59
CA LEU A 595 31.40 8.53 11.49
C LEU A 595 30.16 8.96 10.71
N GLN A 596 29.79 8.22 9.67
CA GLN A 596 28.56 8.46 8.91
C GLN A 596 27.30 8.19 9.75
N SER A 597 27.28 7.13 10.57
CA SER A 597 26.11 6.76 11.37
C SER A 597 25.91 7.61 12.64
N SER A 598 27.00 8.08 13.27
CA SER A 598 26.97 8.91 14.49
C SER A 598 26.34 10.30 14.31
N LEU A 599 26.11 10.76 13.08
CA LEU A 599 25.47 12.05 12.81
C LEU A 599 23.98 11.94 12.57
N GLN A 600 23.46 10.77 12.13
CA GLN A 600 22.02 10.56 11.97
C GLN A 600 21.26 10.60 13.30
N SER A 601 21.92 10.27 14.43
CA SER A 601 21.35 10.34 15.78
C SER A 601 21.21 11.77 16.31
N ILE A 602 22.08 12.70 15.93
CA ILE A 602 22.04 14.10 16.42
C ILE A 602 21.03 14.95 15.63
N PHE A 603 20.58 14.49 14.46
CA PHE A 603 19.43 15.08 13.75
C PHE A 603 18.07 14.83 14.43
N LEU A 604 18.02 14.05 15.52
CA LEU A 604 16.79 13.74 16.27
C LEU A 604 16.63 14.49 17.61
N ASP A 605 17.59 15.34 18.02
CA ASP A 605 17.47 16.12 19.27
C ASP A 605 17.24 17.62 19.02
N HIS A 606 16.00 18.05 19.23
CA HIS A 606 15.43 19.34 18.80
C HIS A 606 15.85 20.58 19.62
N LYS A 607 16.74 20.46 20.61
CA LYS A 607 16.72 21.41 21.75
C LYS A 607 17.73 22.56 21.76
N ASN A 608 18.81 22.53 20.96
CA ASN A 608 19.87 23.55 21.03
C ASN A 608 20.06 24.35 19.73
N GLN A 609 18.97 24.61 19.00
CA GLN A 609 18.98 25.23 17.68
C GLN A 609 18.94 26.78 17.70
N SER A 610 18.62 27.43 18.82
CA SER A 610 18.17 28.84 18.83
C SER A 610 19.23 29.94 18.61
N ASP A 611 20.50 29.74 18.99
CA ASP A 611 21.49 30.84 18.99
C ASP A 611 22.25 30.98 17.66
N LEU A 612 22.34 29.91 16.86
CA LEU A 612 22.86 29.98 15.48
C LEU A 612 21.75 30.36 14.48
N GLU A 613 20.51 29.96 14.76
CA GLU A 613 19.30 30.36 14.02
C GLU A 613 19.11 31.88 13.98
N ALA A 614 19.44 32.60 15.06
CA ALA A 614 19.30 34.06 15.10
C ALA A 614 20.29 34.81 14.18
N LYS A 615 21.43 34.18 13.84
CA LYS A 615 22.46 34.79 12.98
C LYS A 615 22.21 34.49 11.50
N ILE A 616 21.65 33.33 11.18
CA ILE A 616 21.33 32.88 9.81
C ILE A 616 20.02 33.49 9.30
N ARG A 617 19.04 33.74 10.19
CA ARG A 617 17.74 34.36 9.87
C ARG A 617 17.84 35.77 9.29
N ASN A 618 18.96 36.46 9.47
CA ASN A 618 19.14 37.83 8.98
C ASN A 618 19.74 37.93 7.57
N GLU A 619 20.20 36.84 6.95
CA GLU A 619 20.82 36.91 5.60
C GLU A 619 20.18 36.00 4.53
N PHE A 620 19.63 34.83 4.86
CA PHE A 620 19.03 33.90 3.86
C PHE A 620 17.88 33.07 4.47
N ASP A 621 16.62 33.41 4.15
CA ASP A 621 15.42 32.65 4.58
C ASP A 621 15.42 31.20 4.02
N LEU A 622 15.76 30.22 4.86
CA LEU A 622 15.81 28.77 4.56
C LEU A 622 14.96 27.98 5.61
N PRO A 623 14.13 26.98 5.24
CA PRO A 623 13.39 26.13 6.19
C PRO A 623 14.20 25.01 6.86
N HIS A 624 13.68 24.52 7.99
CA HIS A 624 14.22 23.46 8.86
C HIS A 624 14.44 22.10 8.14
N ALA A 625 15.63 21.86 7.60
CA ALA A 625 16.33 20.58 7.63
C ALA A 625 17.75 20.78 7.05
N TRP A 626 18.74 20.07 7.61
CA TRP A 626 20.13 19.90 7.10
C TRP A 626 21.23 20.76 7.70
N PHE A 627 20.98 21.53 8.77
CA PHE A 627 22.01 22.36 9.39
C PHE A 627 22.29 22.01 10.84
N ASN A 628 23.38 21.26 11.01
CA ASN A 628 24.50 21.47 11.95
C ASN A 628 25.10 20.12 12.31
N LEU A 629 26.43 20.08 12.41
CA LEU A 629 27.15 19.28 13.40
C LEU A 629 28.65 19.60 13.35
N THR A 630 29.12 20.36 14.33
CA THR A 630 30.48 20.21 14.83
C THR A 630 30.43 19.11 15.89
N CYS A 631 31.04 17.97 15.58
CA CYS A 631 31.33 16.93 16.56
C CYS A 631 32.26 17.51 17.64
N GLU A 632 31.73 17.86 18.81
CA GLU A 632 32.53 18.21 19.99
C GLU A 632 33.01 16.97 20.76
N ASP A 633 32.53 15.77 20.41
CA ASP A 633 32.86 14.51 21.08
C ASP A 633 33.76 13.54 20.28
N ILE A 634 34.16 13.89 19.04
CA ILE A 634 35.22 13.10 18.35
C ILE A 634 36.56 13.44 19.02
N PRO A 635 37.34 12.45 19.50
CA PRO A 635 38.59 12.71 20.17
C PRO A 635 39.53 13.53 19.29
N THR A 636 40.16 14.53 19.91
CA THR A 636 41.33 15.28 19.44
C THR A 636 42.57 14.41 19.11
N GLU A 637 42.39 13.08 19.05
CA GLU A 637 43.44 12.08 18.83
C GLU A 637 43.68 11.74 17.36
N ILE A 638 42.72 11.96 16.44
CA ILE A 638 42.95 11.74 15.00
C ILE A 638 43.79 12.88 14.42
N ASP A 639 45.05 12.57 14.11
CA ASP A 639 46.11 13.55 13.81
C ASP A 639 46.62 13.46 12.36
N ALA A 640 47.71 14.17 12.07
CA ALA A 640 48.39 14.22 10.78
C ALA A 640 48.73 12.85 10.14
N ARG A 641 48.75 11.75 10.91
CA ARG A 641 48.96 10.39 10.37
C ARG A 641 47.89 9.99 9.36
N THR A 642 46.64 10.42 9.53
CA THR A 642 45.56 10.16 8.56
C THR A 642 45.83 10.80 7.20
N LEU A 643 46.36 12.03 7.18
CA LEU A 643 46.72 12.73 5.94
C LEU A 643 47.95 12.09 5.28
N LYS A 644 48.93 11.65 6.07
CA LYS A 644 50.07 10.89 5.54
C LYS A 644 49.63 9.55 4.93
N PHE A 645 48.70 8.86 5.58
CA PHE A 645 48.13 7.62 5.07
C PHE A 645 47.37 7.83 3.76
N LEU A 646 46.56 8.91 3.65
CA LEU A 646 45.90 9.31 2.41
C LEU A 646 46.91 9.53 1.26
N VAL A 647 48.02 10.24 1.53
CA VAL A 647 49.09 10.46 0.56
C VAL A 647 49.78 9.14 0.18
N SER A 648 50.04 8.25 1.13
CA SER A 648 50.63 6.92 0.86
C SER A 648 49.72 6.04 -0.01
N ILE A 649 48.41 5.98 0.26
CA ILE A 649 47.45 5.26 -0.60
C ILE A 649 47.41 5.86 -2.00
N SER A 650 47.45 7.20 -2.09
CA SER A 650 47.45 7.93 -3.36
C SER A 650 48.68 7.58 -4.21
N SER A 651 49.86 7.49 -3.59
CA SER A 651 51.10 7.04 -4.22
C SER A 651 51.00 5.58 -4.68
N ASN A 652 50.47 4.69 -3.84
CA ASN A 652 50.32 3.27 -4.16
C ASN A 652 49.37 3.00 -5.31
N TYR A 653 48.27 3.74 -5.37
CA TYR A 653 47.33 3.67 -6.49
C TYR A 653 47.99 4.03 -7.83
N LYS A 654 48.93 4.99 -7.82
CA LYS A 654 49.69 5.41 -9.01
C LYS A 654 50.82 4.45 -9.38
N SER A 655 51.49 3.85 -8.40
CA SER A 655 52.67 3.01 -8.62
C SER A 655 52.31 1.58 -9.06
N THR A 656 51.15 1.06 -8.66
CA THR A 656 50.74 -0.32 -8.98
C THR A 656 50.10 -0.44 -10.36
N VAL A 657 50.40 -1.53 -11.06
CA VAL A 657 49.79 -1.89 -12.37
C VAL A 657 48.68 -2.93 -12.18
N ASP A 658 48.60 -3.55 -10.99
CA ASP A 658 47.62 -4.59 -10.69
C ASP A 658 46.23 -3.99 -10.49
N LYS A 659 45.25 -4.50 -11.24
CA LYS A 659 43.87 -4.02 -11.26
C LYS A 659 43.15 -4.26 -9.92
N GLU A 660 43.40 -5.37 -9.24
CA GLU A 660 42.76 -5.67 -7.95
C GLU A 660 43.31 -4.76 -6.86
N ILE A 661 44.62 -4.56 -6.84
CA ILE A 661 45.30 -3.65 -5.90
C ILE A 661 44.87 -2.20 -6.15
N LYS A 662 44.69 -1.80 -7.41
CA LYS A 662 44.12 -0.49 -7.75
C LYS A 662 42.69 -0.31 -7.25
N ASP A 663 41.79 -1.28 -7.47
CA ASP A 663 40.39 -1.18 -7.00
C ASP A 663 40.32 -1.17 -5.46
N HIS A 664 41.17 -1.95 -4.78
CA HIS A 664 41.25 -1.97 -3.31
C HIS A 664 41.81 -0.66 -2.73
N SER A 665 42.88 -0.12 -3.34
CA SER A 665 43.44 1.18 -2.96
C SER A 665 42.44 2.31 -3.16
N LEU A 666 41.66 2.25 -4.24
CA LEU A 666 40.64 3.26 -4.55
C LEU A 666 39.46 3.22 -3.56
N ARG A 667 39.05 2.03 -3.10
CA ARG A 667 38.04 1.89 -2.03
C ARG A 667 38.53 2.52 -0.73
N LEU A 668 39.75 2.19 -0.30
CA LEU A 668 40.34 2.77 0.92
C LEU A 668 40.51 4.28 0.80
N PHE A 669 40.92 4.76 -0.37
CA PHE A 669 41.01 6.18 -0.67
C PHE A 669 39.66 6.89 -0.46
N GLY A 670 38.57 6.35 -1.02
CA GLY A 670 37.21 6.88 -0.83
C GLY A 670 36.80 6.99 0.64
N GLU A 671 37.01 5.93 1.43
CA GLU A 671 36.67 5.94 2.86
C GLU A 671 37.52 6.92 3.68
N ILE A 672 38.80 7.10 3.34
CA ILE A 672 39.65 8.09 4.02
C ILE A 672 39.19 9.51 3.69
N LEU A 673 38.67 9.78 2.48
CA LEU A 673 38.06 11.09 2.18
C LEU A 673 36.87 11.38 3.11
N VAL A 674 36.04 10.37 3.39
CA VAL A 674 34.94 10.48 4.35
C VAL A 674 35.48 10.77 5.74
N ILE A 675 36.45 9.99 6.23
CA ILE A 675 37.03 10.19 7.56
C ILE A 675 37.59 11.61 7.70
N VAL A 676 38.35 12.08 6.69
CA VAL A 676 38.91 13.43 6.68
C VAL A 676 37.81 14.49 6.66
N SER A 677 36.72 14.28 5.92
CA SER A 677 35.57 15.21 5.84
C SER A 677 34.99 15.59 7.21
N TYR A 678 35.05 14.67 8.18
CA TYR A 678 34.50 14.88 9.52
C TYR A 678 35.48 15.48 10.53
N LEU A 679 36.76 15.59 10.17
CA LEU A 679 37.83 15.99 11.09
C LEU A 679 38.30 17.41 10.79
N LYS A 680 37.60 18.39 11.35
CA LYS A 680 37.91 19.82 11.22
C LYS A 680 39.39 20.17 11.44
N GLN A 681 40.04 19.53 12.41
CA GLN A 681 41.44 19.80 12.75
C GLN A 681 42.41 19.46 11.61
N LEU A 682 42.07 18.47 10.77
CA LEU A 682 42.90 18.09 9.63
C LEU A 682 42.92 19.18 8.55
N TYR A 683 41.80 19.90 8.35
CA TYR A 683 41.73 21.03 7.42
C TYR A 683 42.55 22.26 7.86
N ILE A 684 42.94 22.33 9.14
CA ILE A 684 43.77 23.42 9.68
C ILE A 684 45.27 23.03 9.63
N SER A 685 45.59 21.75 9.44
CA SER A 685 46.96 21.26 9.33
C SER A 685 47.64 21.73 8.04
N ASN A 686 48.96 21.90 8.05
CA ASN A 686 49.73 22.18 6.82
C ASN A 686 49.74 20.98 5.87
N ASP A 687 49.57 19.76 6.38
CA ASP A 687 49.64 18.53 5.59
C ASP A 687 48.43 18.35 4.65
N ILE A 688 47.32 19.08 4.88
CA ILE A 688 46.12 19.00 4.03
C ILE A 688 46.37 19.57 2.63
N GLU A 689 47.32 20.51 2.49
CA GLU A 689 47.64 21.11 1.20
C GLU A 689 48.18 20.06 0.24
N GLN A 690 49.08 19.20 0.73
CA GLN A 690 49.60 18.07 -0.03
C GLN A 690 48.50 17.05 -0.35
N ALA A 691 47.62 16.76 0.61
CA ALA A 691 46.50 15.85 0.39
C ALA A 691 45.56 16.34 -0.72
N ILE A 692 45.19 17.63 -0.74
CA ILE A 692 44.31 18.20 -1.77
C ILE A 692 44.93 18.08 -3.16
N MET A 693 46.24 18.36 -3.29
CA MET A 693 46.95 18.21 -4.57
C MET A 693 47.00 16.75 -5.03
N GLU A 694 47.18 15.79 -4.12
CA GLU A 694 47.15 14.37 -4.49
C GLU A 694 45.75 13.88 -4.88
N ILE A 695 44.70 14.35 -4.18
CA ILE A 695 43.29 14.07 -4.52
C ILE A 695 42.97 14.61 -5.91
N GLU A 696 43.28 15.88 -6.17
CA GLU A 696 43.11 16.52 -7.48
C GLU A 696 43.81 15.72 -8.58
N ASN A 697 45.08 15.38 -8.39
CA ASN A 697 45.85 14.62 -9.35
C ASN A 697 45.19 13.26 -9.67
N ILE A 698 44.68 12.53 -8.68
CA ILE A 698 43.98 11.25 -8.92
C ILE A 698 42.69 11.46 -9.72
N PHE A 699 41.84 12.40 -9.31
CA PHE A 699 40.53 12.60 -9.94
C PHE A 699 40.58 13.23 -11.33
N ILE A 700 41.64 13.98 -11.65
CA ILE A 700 41.81 14.62 -12.97
C ILE A 700 42.57 13.72 -13.96
N THR A 701 43.55 12.93 -13.51
CA THR A 701 44.37 12.11 -14.42
C THR A 701 43.72 10.78 -14.80
N GLU A 702 42.83 10.24 -13.96
CA GLU A 702 42.21 8.93 -14.21
C GLU A 702 40.90 9.02 -15.02
N PRO A 703 40.53 7.97 -15.79
CA PRO A 703 39.29 7.94 -16.54
C PRO A 703 38.05 8.11 -15.64
N PRO A 704 37.05 8.92 -16.05
CA PRO A 704 35.83 9.17 -15.26
C PRO A 704 35.06 7.91 -14.85
N ALA A 705 35.16 6.84 -15.64
CA ALA A 705 34.51 5.55 -15.40
C ALA A 705 35.02 4.83 -14.14
N ILE A 706 36.30 5.02 -13.78
CA ILE A 706 36.91 4.39 -12.60
C ILE A 706 36.59 5.21 -11.34
N MET A 707 36.56 6.54 -11.47
CA MET A 707 36.35 7.46 -10.35
C MET A 707 34.90 7.59 -9.89
N TYR A 708 33.92 7.05 -10.64
CA TYR A 708 32.48 7.14 -10.30
C TYR A 708 32.16 6.66 -8.88
N LYS A 709 32.86 5.62 -8.38
CA LYS A 709 32.68 5.07 -7.02
C LYS A 709 33.13 6.03 -5.90
N CYS A 710 34.05 6.96 -6.19
CA CYS A 710 34.63 7.88 -5.20
C CYS A 710 34.04 9.28 -5.26
N LYS A 711 33.27 9.62 -6.29
CA LYS A 711 32.62 10.95 -6.44
C LYS A 711 31.73 11.35 -5.25
N PRO A 712 30.90 10.46 -4.66
CA PRO A 712 30.13 10.80 -3.46
C PRO A 712 31.02 11.17 -2.28
N HIS A 713 32.08 10.39 -2.06
CA HIS A 713 33.06 10.62 -1.00
C HIS A 713 33.84 11.93 -1.22
N LEU A 714 34.16 12.26 -2.47
CA LEU A 714 34.77 13.53 -2.84
C LEU A 714 33.83 14.70 -2.56
N ALA A 715 32.57 14.64 -3.00
CA ALA A 715 31.59 15.69 -2.73
C ALA A 715 31.48 15.95 -1.22
N GLN A 716 31.49 14.90 -0.42
CA GLN A 716 31.49 15.01 1.03
C GLN A 716 32.77 15.63 1.60
N PHE A 717 33.95 15.19 1.15
CA PHE A 717 35.24 15.81 1.51
C PHE A 717 35.27 17.31 1.20
N LEU A 718 34.78 17.72 0.02
CA LEU A 718 34.77 19.12 -0.41
C LEU A 718 33.95 20.03 0.51
N THR A 719 32.99 19.49 1.26
CA THR A 719 32.27 20.28 2.28
C THR A 719 33.17 20.75 3.43
N GLY A 720 34.20 19.97 3.79
CA GLY A 720 35.13 20.28 4.87
C GLY A 720 36.11 21.42 4.54
N LEU A 721 36.27 21.75 3.26
CA LEU A 721 37.10 22.87 2.80
C LEU A 721 36.63 24.23 3.34
N VAL A 722 35.41 24.31 3.86
CA VAL A 722 34.87 25.48 4.57
C VAL A 722 35.76 25.96 5.72
N HIS A 723 36.55 25.05 6.31
CA HIS A 723 37.46 25.35 7.42
C HIS A 723 38.83 25.88 6.96
N MET A 724 39.09 25.89 5.66
CA MET A 724 40.35 26.37 5.08
C MET A 724 40.29 27.84 4.67
N LYS A 725 41.47 28.46 4.56
CA LYS A 725 41.64 29.77 3.93
C LYS A 725 42.20 29.59 2.53
N PHE A 726 41.53 30.20 1.56
CA PHE A 726 41.94 30.20 0.15
C PHE A 726 42.53 31.56 -0.23
N SER A 727 43.52 31.54 -1.13
CA SER A 727 44.09 32.77 -1.66
C SER A 727 43.16 33.37 -2.73
N GLU A 728 42.90 34.67 -2.62
CA GLU A 728 42.06 35.43 -3.57
C GLU A 728 42.91 36.23 -4.59
N SER A 729 44.23 36.05 -4.59
CA SER A 729 45.15 36.68 -5.54
C SER A 729 45.17 35.97 -6.89
N ASP A 730 45.63 36.68 -7.93
CA ASP A 730 45.82 36.11 -9.27
C ASP A 730 47.04 35.16 -9.33
N ASP A 731 48.04 35.38 -8.47
CA ASP A 731 49.07 34.40 -8.13
C ASP A 731 48.48 33.39 -7.13
N CYS A 732 47.66 32.46 -7.63
CA CYS A 732 47.00 31.46 -6.78
C CYS A 732 48.00 30.38 -6.34
N ASP A 733 47.97 30.03 -5.07
CA ASP A 733 48.70 28.88 -4.55
C ASP A 733 48.13 27.56 -5.10
N ALA A 734 48.99 26.54 -5.20
CA ALA A 734 48.65 25.27 -5.83
C ALA A 734 47.42 24.59 -5.20
N LYS A 735 47.22 24.75 -3.88
CA LYS A 735 46.07 24.22 -3.16
C LYS A 735 44.74 24.89 -3.57
N SER A 736 44.72 26.20 -3.81
CA SER A 736 43.49 26.89 -4.20
C SER A 736 43.08 26.47 -5.60
N ARG A 737 44.05 26.32 -6.52
CA ARG A 737 43.82 25.80 -7.86
C ARG A 737 43.27 24.37 -7.82
N ALA A 738 43.90 23.49 -7.05
CA ALA A 738 43.45 22.11 -6.90
C ALA A 738 42.02 22.02 -6.33
N ALA A 739 41.68 22.85 -5.35
CA ALA A 739 40.31 22.91 -4.82
C ALA A 739 39.28 23.41 -5.86
N TRP A 740 39.64 24.41 -6.68
CA TRP A 740 38.77 24.90 -7.76
C TRP A 740 38.48 23.79 -8.77
N GLU A 741 39.52 23.10 -9.26
CA GLU A 741 39.37 22.03 -10.24
C GLU A 741 38.54 20.85 -9.70
N LEU A 742 38.68 20.52 -8.41
CA LEU A 742 37.85 19.48 -7.79
C LEU A 742 36.36 19.87 -7.73
N PHE A 743 36.04 21.13 -7.43
CA PHE A 743 34.66 21.62 -7.49
C PHE A 743 34.13 21.70 -8.93
N HIS A 744 34.96 22.11 -9.89
CA HIS A 744 34.60 22.07 -11.32
C HIS A 744 34.24 20.66 -11.75
N LEU A 745 35.04 19.67 -11.35
CA LEU A 745 34.80 18.26 -11.66
C LEU A 745 33.44 17.77 -11.14
N ILE A 746 33.10 18.02 -9.87
CA ILE A 746 31.83 17.52 -9.32
C ILE A 746 30.61 18.32 -9.81
N LEU A 747 30.76 19.61 -10.12
CA LEU A 747 29.69 20.48 -10.60
C LEU A 747 29.39 20.33 -12.10
N THR A 748 30.29 19.68 -12.86
CA THR A 748 30.07 19.33 -14.28
C THR A 748 29.39 17.95 -14.45
N GLU A 749 29.07 17.25 -13.35
CA GLU A 749 28.41 15.95 -13.40
C GLU A 749 27.01 16.01 -14.02
N ARG A 750 26.72 15.07 -14.93
CA ARG A 750 25.43 14.94 -15.59
C ARG A 750 24.49 13.95 -14.91
N HIS A 751 25.01 13.08 -14.04
CA HIS A 751 24.19 12.12 -13.30
C HIS A 751 23.42 12.86 -12.19
N TRP A 752 22.09 12.82 -12.23
CA TRP A 752 21.23 13.60 -11.34
C TRP A 752 21.59 13.47 -9.85
N ALA A 753 21.82 12.25 -9.35
CA ALA A 753 22.16 12.03 -7.94
C ALA A 753 23.50 12.68 -7.55
N PHE A 754 24.46 12.71 -8.47
CA PHE A 754 25.77 13.34 -8.23
C PHE A 754 25.69 14.84 -8.39
N ALA A 755 24.90 15.35 -9.33
CA ALA A 755 24.60 16.77 -9.43
C ALA A 755 23.97 17.29 -8.13
N HIS A 756 23.02 16.55 -7.55
CA HIS A 756 22.44 16.90 -6.25
C HIS A 756 23.47 16.89 -5.11
N LEU A 757 24.31 15.86 -5.01
CA LEU A 757 25.38 15.81 -4.02
C LEU A 757 26.40 16.94 -4.20
N ALA A 758 26.78 17.24 -5.43
CA ALA A 758 27.72 18.30 -5.76
C ALA A 758 27.17 19.69 -5.42
N ILE A 759 25.91 19.95 -5.76
CA ILE A 759 25.22 21.21 -5.43
C ILE A 759 25.08 21.34 -3.91
N ALA A 760 24.69 20.27 -3.21
CA ALA A 760 24.59 20.28 -1.74
C ALA A 760 25.95 20.55 -1.09
N ALA A 761 27.01 19.91 -1.61
CA ALA A 761 28.37 20.10 -1.11
C ALA A 761 28.87 21.53 -1.32
N PHE A 762 28.68 22.07 -2.53
CA PHE A 762 29.03 23.45 -2.86
C PHE A 762 28.22 24.46 -2.04
N GLY A 763 26.92 24.23 -1.85
CA GLY A 763 26.06 25.06 -1.00
C GLY A 763 26.56 25.13 0.44
N ARG A 764 26.98 24.00 1.01
CA ARG A 764 27.59 23.97 2.36
C ARG A 764 28.91 24.72 2.43
N PHE A 765 29.79 24.53 1.44
CA PHE A 765 31.05 25.25 1.35
C PHE A 765 30.82 26.77 1.24
N ALA A 766 29.94 27.18 0.32
CA ALA A 766 29.62 28.58 0.07
C ALA A 766 29.00 29.28 1.29
N ALA A 767 28.15 28.59 2.04
CA ALA A 767 27.48 29.15 3.21
C ALA A 767 28.43 29.41 4.39
N GLY A 768 29.50 28.63 4.54
CA GLY A 768 30.39 28.73 5.72
C GLY A 768 31.78 29.31 5.45
N THR A 769 32.17 29.49 4.18
CA THR A 769 33.52 29.94 3.84
C THR A 769 33.66 31.46 4.01
N LYS A 770 34.89 31.91 4.26
CA LYS A 770 35.24 33.34 4.26
C LYS A 770 35.68 33.85 2.89
N CYS A 771 35.69 32.98 1.88
CA CYS A 771 36.08 33.33 0.51
C CYS A 771 34.99 34.17 -0.15
N THR A 772 35.37 35.34 -0.66
CA THR A 772 34.47 36.26 -1.36
C THR A 772 34.37 35.95 -2.86
N GLN A 773 35.35 35.23 -3.42
CA GLN A 773 35.42 34.87 -4.83
C GLN A 773 34.91 33.44 -5.11
N LEU A 774 33.71 33.11 -4.62
CA LEU A 774 33.07 31.81 -4.78
C LEU A 774 32.94 31.37 -6.25
N TRP A 775 32.84 32.33 -7.17
CA TRP A 775 32.77 32.08 -8.62
C TRP A 775 34.00 31.32 -9.17
N ARG A 776 35.16 31.38 -8.50
CA ARG A 776 36.37 30.63 -8.91
C ARG A 776 36.25 29.12 -8.73
N PHE A 777 35.26 28.67 -7.96
CA PHE A 777 34.97 27.27 -7.69
C PHE A 777 33.86 26.72 -8.62
N LEU A 778 33.32 27.54 -9.53
CA LEU A 778 32.27 27.15 -10.47
C LEU A 778 32.88 26.94 -11.87
N PRO A 779 32.55 25.84 -12.57
CA PRO A 779 33.04 25.62 -13.92
C PRO A 779 32.50 26.70 -14.88
N GLN A 780 33.29 27.05 -15.90
CA GLN A 780 32.94 28.12 -16.87
C GLN A 780 31.61 27.85 -17.60
N ASP A 781 31.26 26.58 -17.71
CA ASP A 781 30.14 25.99 -18.42
C ASP A 781 29.06 25.43 -17.46
N ALA A 782 29.04 25.87 -16.20
CA ALA A 782 27.98 25.56 -15.24
C ALA A 782 26.60 25.90 -15.84
N ALA A 783 25.85 24.84 -16.19
CA ALA A 783 24.69 24.83 -17.09
C ALA A 783 23.41 25.54 -16.58
N LEU A 784 23.53 26.40 -15.57
CA LEU A 784 22.50 27.36 -15.13
C LEU A 784 22.78 28.77 -15.67
N SER A 785 23.42 28.87 -16.83
CA SER A 785 23.83 30.15 -17.43
C SER A 785 23.75 30.19 -18.95
N TYR A 786 23.32 29.10 -19.59
CA TYR A 786 23.27 28.99 -21.04
C TYR A 786 21.83 29.03 -21.55
N ASP A 787 21.36 30.24 -21.88
CA ASP A 787 20.15 30.39 -22.68
C ASP A 787 20.47 30.04 -24.14
N VAL A 788 20.04 28.84 -24.55
CA VAL A 788 20.19 28.31 -25.92
C VAL A 788 19.50 29.22 -26.96
N VAL A 789 18.57 30.08 -26.53
CA VAL A 789 17.80 30.97 -27.42
C VAL A 789 18.50 32.31 -27.68
N SER A 790 19.27 32.86 -26.73
CA SER A 790 19.89 34.19 -26.86
C SER A 790 21.39 34.20 -27.15
N GLY A 791 22.12 33.10 -26.92
CA GLY A 791 23.53 32.99 -27.33
C GLY A 791 24.48 33.98 -26.63
N THR A 792 24.11 34.50 -25.46
CA THR A 792 24.95 35.39 -24.64
C THR A 792 25.28 34.74 -23.30
N GLU A 793 26.57 34.72 -22.93
CA GLU A 793 27.06 34.27 -21.62
C GLU A 793 26.40 35.09 -20.49
N ALA A 794 25.77 34.41 -19.53
CA ALA A 794 25.15 35.08 -18.39
C ALA A 794 26.21 35.76 -17.52
N THR A 795 25.91 36.98 -17.04
CA THR A 795 26.79 37.72 -16.13
C THR A 795 26.87 37.04 -14.76
N LYS A 796 27.97 37.30 -14.04
CA LYS A 796 28.31 36.71 -12.73
C LYS A 796 27.20 36.84 -11.68
N GLU A 797 26.41 37.91 -11.70
CA GLU A 797 25.25 38.07 -10.80
C GLU A 797 24.06 37.19 -11.19
N GLY A 798 23.89 36.86 -12.47
CA GLY A 798 22.82 35.99 -12.97
C GLY A 798 22.97 34.54 -12.50
N ILE A 799 24.20 34.03 -12.50
CA ILE A 799 24.53 32.66 -12.05
C ILE A 799 24.17 32.48 -10.57
N MET A 800 24.49 33.47 -9.73
CA MET A 800 24.16 33.43 -8.30
C MET A 800 22.65 33.59 -8.03
N ALA A 801 21.93 34.33 -8.87
CA ALA A 801 20.48 34.47 -8.77
C ALA A 801 19.73 33.20 -9.17
N GLU A 802 20.16 32.51 -10.24
CA GLU A 802 19.58 31.24 -10.68
C GLU A 802 19.87 30.10 -9.71
N LEU A 803 21.10 30.00 -9.20
CA LEU A 803 21.45 29.01 -8.16
C LEU A 803 20.58 29.20 -6.90
N ARG A 804 20.33 30.45 -6.50
CA ARG A 804 19.44 30.80 -5.38
C ARG A 804 17.98 30.45 -5.68
N ALA A 805 17.48 30.73 -6.89
CA ALA A 805 16.12 30.40 -7.31
C ALA A 805 15.87 28.88 -7.36
N PHE A 806 16.85 28.10 -7.82
CA PHE A 806 16.79 26.64 -7.85
C PHE A 806 16.74 26.03 -6.44
N LEU A 807 17.61 26.48 -5.52
CA LEU A 807 17.60 26.05 -4.12
C LEU A 807 16.28 26.40 -3.42
N ASN A 808 15.71 27.57 -3.73
CA ASN A 808 14.39 27.97 -3.21
C ASN A 808 13.23 27.15 -3.82
N LYS A 809 13.31 26.76 -5.09
CA LYS A 809 12.33 25.90 -5.77
C LYS A 809 12.32 24.48 -5.19
N GLN A 810 13.49 23.94 -4.84
CA GLN A 810 13.64 22.68 -4.10
C GLN A 810 12.98 22.76 -2.71
N ASN A 811 13.12 23.87 -1.99
CA ASN A 811 12.45 24.09 -0.71
C ASN A 811 10.92 24.28 -0.82
N ALA A 812 10.43 24.87 -1.91
CA ALA A 812 8.99 25.08 -2.14
C ALA A 812 8.22 23.78 -2.46
N LEU A 813 8.91 22.74 -2.95
CA LEU A 813 8.31 21.43 -3.25
C LEU A 813 7.87 20.64 -2.01
N LEU A 814 8.24 21.10 -0.80
CA LEU A 814 7.90 20.45 0.48
C LEU A 814 6.60 20.98 1.13
N THR A 815 5.91 21.96 0.53
CA THR A 815 4.79 22.67 1.19
C THR A 815 3.49 22.81 0.39
N VAL A 816 3.39 22.29 -0.83
CA VAL A 816 2.18 22.46 -1.67
C VAL A 816 1.75 21.14 -2.30
N ALA A 817 0.44 20.97 -2.47
CA ALA A 817 -0.22 19.85 -3.15
C ALA A 817 0.51 19.42 -4.45
N PRO A 818 0.44 18.13 -4.84
CA PRO A 818 1.22 17.57 -5.93
C PRO A 818 1.16 18.40 -7.20
N ASN A 819 2.32 18.67 -7.78
CA ASN A 819 2.39 19.11 -9.16
C ASN A 819 2.17 17.87 -10.08
N PRO A 820 1.53 18.02 -11.25
CA PRO A 820 1.28 16.90 -12.19
C PRO A 820 2.56 16.20 -12.71
N GLU A 821 3.65 16.93 -12.92
CA GLU A 821 4.95 16.42 -13.35
C GLU A 821 5.61 15.53 -12.27
N GLN A 822 5.42 15.83 -10.98
CA GLN A 822 5.89 15.00 -9.86
C GLN A 822 5.10 13.70 -9.76
N LEU A 823 3.79 13.75 -10.04
CA LEU A 823 2.95 12.56 -10.06
C LEU A 823 3.35 11.63 -11.22
N GLU A 824 3.65 12.18 -12.40
CA GLU A 824 4.18 11.42 -13.55
C GLU A 824 5.55 10.80 -13.26
N LEU A 825 6.44 11.53 -12.58
CA LEU A 825 7.74 11.01 -12.15
C LEU A 825 7.59 9.83 -11.17
N LEU A 826 6.74 9.96 -10.14
CA LEU A 826 6.47 8.89 -9.18
C LEU A 826 5.77 7.68 -9.82
N GLN A 827 4.90 7.92 -10.81
CA GLN A 827 4.29 6.84 -11.61
C GLN A 827 5.35 6.10 -12.44
N SER A 828 6.29 6.83 -13.04
CA SER A 828 7.40 6.22 -13.79
C SER A 828 8.31 5.36 -12.90
N GLU A 829 8.57 5.81 -11.66
CA GLU A 829 9.30 5.03 -10.65
C GLU A 829 8.51 3.79 -10.23
N GLY A 830 7.20 3.94 -9.98
CA GLY A 830 6.30 2.84 -9.65
C GLY A 830 6.23 1.78 -10.77
N LEU A 831 6.19 2.19 -12.04
CA LEU A 831 6.27 1.30 -13.20
C LEU A 831 7.56 0.50 -13.25
N ILE A 832 8.71 1.18 -13.06
CA ILE A 832 10.02 0.54 -13.07
C ILE A 832 10.13 -0.46 -11.90
N LEU A 833 9.63 -0.10 -10.71
CA LEU A 833 9.59 -0.98 -9.54
C LEU A 833 8.69 -2.19 -9.78
N LYS A 834 7.49 -1.99 -10.33
CA LYS A 834 6.54 -3.06 -10.69
C LYS A 834 7.15 -4.03 -11.70
N GLN A 835 7.85 -3.52 -12.71
CA GLN A 835 8.59 -4.33 -13.69
C GLN A 835 9.76 -5.09 -13.05
N MET A 836 10.51 -4.45 -12.15
CA MET A 836 11.59 -5.12 -11.42
C MET A 836 11.08 -6.27 -10.55
N ILE A 837 9.97 -6.07 -9.85
CA ILE A 837 9.35 -7.10 -8.99
C ILE A 837 8.83 -8.26 -9.83
N HIS A 838 8.15 -7.96 -10.95
CA HIS A 838 7.71 -8.98 -11.90
C HIS A 838 8.90 -9.78 -12.45
N ASN A 839 9.99 -9.12 -12.82
CA ASN A 839 11.20 -9.78 -13.31
C ASN A 839 11.88 -10.64 -12.22
N ILE A 840 11.86 -10.22 -10.95
CA ILE A 840 12.37 -11.03 -9.84
C ILE A 840 11.51 -12.28 -9.64
N SER A 841 10.18 -12.17 -9.74
CA SER A 841 9.23 -13.29 -9.65
C SER A 841 9.45 -14.31 -10.78
N VAL A 842 9.53 -13.84 -12.03
CA VAL A 842 9.76 -14.71 -13.21
C VAL A 842 11.14 -15.39 -13.14
N ASN A 843 12.16 -14.68 -12.63
CA ASN A 843 13.50 -15.25 -12.46
C ASN A 843 13.60 -16.23 -11.28
N ALA A 844 12.72 -16.14 -10.28
CA ALA A 844 12.63 -17.09 -9.16
C ALA A 844 11.99 -18.41 -9.63
N GLU A 845 10.92 -18.34 -10.43
CA GLU A 845 10.28 -19.52 -11.04
C GLU A 845 11.24 -20.27 -12.00
N GLN A 846 12.04 -19.53 -12.78
CA GLN A 846 13.07 -20.13 -13.65
C GLN A 846 14.26 -20.74 -12.87
N ARG A 847 14.55 -20.24 -11.66
CA ARG A 847 15.60 -20.82 -10.80
C ARG A 847 15.16 -22.11 -10.12
N GLU A 848 13.90 -22.22 -9.71
CA GLU A 848 13.36 -23.48 -9.16
C GLU A 848 13.32 -24.61 -10.20
N GLU A 849 13.11 -24.30 -11.48
CA GLU A 849 13.26 -25.30 -12.56
C GLU A 849 14.73 -25.69 -12.79
N CYS A 850 15.68 -24.76 -12.66
CA CYS A 850 17.11 -25.03 -12.87
C CYS A 850 17.83 -25.69 -11.68
N GLU A 851 17.34 -25.55 -10.45
CA GLU A 851 17.98 -26.12 -9.24
C GLU A 851 17.60 -27.58 -8.96
N SER A 852 16.78 -28.21 -9.82
CA SER A 852 16.37 -29.63 -9.70
C SER A 852 17.31 -30.65 -10.36
N MET A 853 18.50 -30.26 -10.82
CA MET A 853 19.51 -31.21 -11.31
C MET A 853 20.76 -31.20 -10.43
N GLU A 854 20.98 -32.34 -9.77
CA GLU A 854 22.12 -32.64 -8.92
C GLU A 854 23.47 -32.43 -9.63
N VAL A 855 24.41 -31.91 -8.86
CA VAL A 855 25.83 -31.73 -9.20
C VAL A 855 26.50 -33.10 -9.32
N ASP A 856 27.28 -33.32 -10.39
CA ASP A 856 28.40 -34.25 -10.35
C ASP A 856 29.65 -33.62 -10.99
N ASP A 857 30.74 -33.62 -10.22
CA ASP A 857 32.03 -33.00 -10.51
C ASP A 857 32.80 -33.70 -11.64
N LYS A 858 33.37 -32.92 -12.58
CA LYS A 858 34.77 -33.08 -13.08
C LYS A 858 35.17 -32.05 -14.17
N ILE A 859 36.05 -31.13 -13.78
CA ILE A 859 37.36 -30.74 -14.36
C ILE A 859 37.51 -30.56 -15.90
N GLN A 860 38.03 -29.35 -16.23
CA GLN A 860 38.98 -28.94 -17.31
C GLN A 860 38.50 -28.25 -18.60
N SER A 861 38.70 -26.92 -18.59
CA SER A 861 39.57 -26.11 -19.48
C SER A 861 39.27 -25.93 -20.98
N ASN A 862 39.13 -24.63 -21.31
CA ASN A 862 39.71 -23.86 -22.42
C ASN A 862 38.89 -23.48 -23.68
N SER A 863 39.14 -22.21 -24.04
CA SER A 863 39.12 -21.49 -25.35
C SER A 863 37.81 -21.06 -26.01
N MET A 864 37.51 -19.76 -25.86
CA MET A 864 37.55 -18.66 -26.86
C MET A 864 37.01 -18.83 -28.32
N GLU A 865 36.29 -17.77 -28.73
CA GLU A 865 35.95 -17.25 -30.08
C GLU A 865 34.75 -17.86 -30.83
N VAL A 866 33.93 -17.19 -31.66
CA VAL A 866 33.51 -15.81 -32.04
C VAL A 866 32.36 -16.02 -33.08
N ASP A 867 31.36 -15.13 -33.13
CA ASP A 867 30.38 -14.80 -34.20
C ASP A 867 29.63 -15.88 -35.02
N ASP A 868 28.31 -15.76 -35.15
CA ASP A 868 27.65 -15.05 -36.28
C ASP A 868 26.12 -15.33 -36.34
N MET A 869 25.42 -14.39 -36.96
CA MET A 869 23.99 -14.17 -37.08
C MET A 869 23.19 -15.21 -37.92
N ASN A 870 21.91 -15.35 -37.53
CA ASN A 870 20.70 -15.52 -38.36
C ASN A 870 20.37 -16.84 -39.12
N GLN A 871 19.17 -17.32 -38.78
CA GLN A 871 18.07 -17.80 -39.65
C GLN A 871 17.91 -19.30 -40.04
N THR A 872 16.68 -19.77 -39.75
CA THR A 872 15.79 -20.68 -40.51
C THR A 872 15.67 -22.18 -40.16
N ASN A 873 14.45 -22.51 -39.69
CA ASN A 873 13.69 -23.76 -39.79
C ASN A 873 14.36 -25.00 -40.41
N ARG A 874 14.70 -25.98 -39.56
CA ARG A 874 14.70 -27.41 -39.93
C ARG A 874 14.10 -28.25 -38.80
N LYS A 875 13.14 -29.11 -39.16
CA LYS A 875 12.53 -30.15 -38.32
C LYS A 875 13.63 -30.96 -37.62
N ARG A 876 13.63 -30.97 -36.28
CA ARG A 876 14.59 -31.73 -35.47
C ARG A 876 14.18 -33.20 -35.43
N LYS A 877 15.13 -34.09 -35.75
CA LYS A 877 15.09 -35.49 -35.31
C LYS A 877 15.15 -35.53 -33.78
N LEU A 878 14.48 -36.51 -33.17
CA LEU A 878 14.52 -36.75 -31.73
C LEU A 878 15.98 -37.05 -31.30
N PRO A 879 16.53 -36.41 -30.25
CA PRO A 879 17.89 -36.67 -29.79
C PRO A 879 18.06 -38.09 -29.22
N ASP A 880 19.21 -38.74 -29.48
CA ASP A 880 19.55 -40.11 -29.04
C ASP A 880 19.40 -40.34 -27.52
N GLY A 881 19.42 -39.28 -26.71
CA GLY A 881 19.16 -39.33 -25.26
C GLY A 881 17.72 -39.72 -24.89
N ILE A 882 16.73 -39.40 -25.72
CA ILE A 882 15.33 -39.74 -25.46
C ILE A 882 15.07 -41.24 -25.72
N SER A 883 15.69 -41.83 -26.75
CA SER A 883 15.67 -43.28 -26.97
C SER A 883 16.23 -44.05 -25.77
N LYS A 884 17.34 -43.56 -25.21
CA LYS A 884 17.96 -44.17 -24.02
C LYS A 884 17.11 -43.99 -22.76
N GLY A 885 16.41 -42.86 -22.63
CA GLY A 885 15.42 -42.63 -21.58
C GLY A 885 14.23 -43.59 -21.65
N VAL A 886 13.72 -43.88 -22.86
CA VAL A 886 12.63 -44.84 -23.09
C VAL A 886 13.06 -46.27 -22.76
N GLU A 887 14.27 -46.69 -23.14
CA GLU A 887 14.82 -48.01 -22.76
C GLU A 887 14.95 -48.16 -21.23
N LEU A 888 15.43 -47.13 -20.54
CA LEU A 888 15.57 -47.13 -19.08
C LEU A 888 14.20 -47.19 -18.39
N LEU A 889 13.21 -46.46 -18.90
CA LEU A 889 11.83 -46.50 -18.39
C LEU A 889 11.24 -47.90 -18.55
N LYS A 890 11.45 -48.55 -19.70
CA LYS A 890 11.00 -49.92 -19.99
C LYS A 890 11.66 -50.94 -19.06
N SER A 891 12.96 -50.79 -18.81
CA SER A 891 13.67 -51.63 -17.84
C SER A 891 13.13 -51.45 -16.42
N GLY A 892 12.86 -50.21 -16.00
CA GLY A 892 12.26 -49.90 -14.70
C GLY A 892 10.84 -50.47 -14.55
N LEU A 893 10.01 -50.31 -15.58
CA LEU A 893 8.66 -50.86 -15.64
C LEU A 893 8.65 -52.38 -15.57
N LYS A 894 9.54 -53.04 -16.29
CA LYS A 894 9.68 -54.51 -16.23
C LYS A 894 10.04 -54.99 -14.82
N ILE A 895 10.96 -54.31 -14.13
CA ILE A 895 11.33 -54.65 -12.75
C ILE A 895 10.13 -54.49 -11.80
N ILE A 896 9.32 -53.44 -11.98
CA ILE A 896 8.14 -53.21 -11.15
C ILE A 896 7.02 -54.22 -11.49
N SER A 897 6.86 -54.59 -12.76
CA SER A 897 5.93 -55.63 -13.22
C SER A 897 6.31 -57.02 -12.69
N ASP A 898 7.60 -57.36 -12.73
CA ASP A 898 8.17 -58.58 -12.14
C ASP A 898 7.98 -58.59 -10.60
N GLY A 899 8.18 -57.46 -9.93
CA GLY A 899 7.92 -57.29 -8.50
C GLY A 899 6.43 -57.38 -8.11
N LEU A 900 5.54 -56.85 -8.94
CA LEU A 900 4.08 -56.97 -8.76
C LEU A 900 3.60 -58.41 -8.97
N SER A 901 4.20 -59.15 -9.89
CA SER A 901 3.90 -60.58 -10.12
C SER A 901 4.50 -61.49 -9.04
N GLU A 902 5.63 -61.14 -8.42
CA GLU A 902 6.10 -61.77 -7.18
C GLU A 902 5.19 -61.45 -5.97
N TRP A 903 4.59 -60.25 -5.93
CA TRP A 903 3.63 -59.85 -4.90
C TRP A 903 2.35 -60.70 -4.94
N GLN A 904 1.96 -61.26 -6.10
CA GLN A 904 0.82 -62.19 -6.24
C GLN A 904 1.01 -63.53 -5.50
N LEU A 905 2.25 -63.96 -5.23
CA LEU A 905 2.51 -65.23 -4.55
C LEU A 905 2.34 -65.14 -3.02
N ASN A 906 2.30 -63.92 -2.47
CA ASN A 906 2.21 -63.68 -1.03
C ASN A 906 1.06 -62.71 -0.70
N GLN A 907 -0.10 -63.29 -0.42
CA GLN A 907 -1.26 -62.78 0.34
C GLN A 907 -2.58 -62.64 -0.43
N LEU A 908 -3.54 -63.46 0.02
CA LEU A 908 -4.97 -63.35 -0.20
C LEU A 908 -5.50 -62.16 0.62
N GLU A 909 -5.90 -61.05 -0.01
CA GLU A 909 -7.09 -60.22 0.37
C GLU A 909 -7.23 -58.84 -0.31
N THR A 910 -6.44 -58.43 -1.31
CA THR A 910 -6.67 -57.14 -2.02
C THR A 910 -6.62 -57.23 -3.55
N ASN A 911 -7.45 -58.09 -4.13
CA ASN A 911 -7.54 -58.27 -5.59
C ASN A 911 -7.97 -57.00 -6.37
N GLU A 912 -8.76 -56.11 -5.77
CA GLU A 912 -9.34 -54.96 -6.50
C GLU A 912 -8.33 -53.82 -6.74
N LEU A 913 -7.52 -53.49 -5.73
CA LEU A 913 -6.40 -52.53 -5.88
C LEU A 913 -5.33 -53.08 -6.81
N HIS A 914 -5.05 -54.39 -6.74
CA HIS A 914 -4.10 -55.05 -7.64
C HIS A 914 -4.55 -54.99 -9.10
N ILE A 915 -5.82 -55.30 -9.40
CA ILE A 915 -6.36 -55.19 -10.77
C ILE A 915 -6.25 -53.74 -11.25
N LYS A 916 -6.55 -52.76 -10.40
CA LYS A 916 -6.45 -51.33 -10.75
C LYS A 916 -5.02 -50.90 -11.05
N TYR A 917 -4.05 -51.26 -10.21
CA TYR A 917 -2.64 -50.96 -10.45
C TYR A 917 -2.08 -51.69 -11.66
N SER A 918 -2.44 -52.96 -11.86
CA SER A 918 -2.01 -53.75 -13.02
C SER A 918 -2.60 -53.21 -14.33
N THR A 919 -3.85 -52.74 -14.31
CA THR A 919 -4.48 -52.10 -15.48
C THR A 919 -3.82 -50.76 -15.80
N GLN A 920 -3.49 -49.94 -14.79
CA GLN A 920 -2.76 -48.68 -14.97
C GLN A 920 -1.33 -48.90 -15.47
N PHE A 921 -0.67 -49.97 -15.00
CA PHE A 921 0.65 -50.36 -15.48
C PHE A 921 0.63 -50.83 -16.94
N SER A 922 -0.33 -51.68 -17.35
CA SER A 922 -0.47 -52.05 -18.77
C SER A 922 -0.78 -50.86 -19.66
N GLN A 923 -1.62 -49.91 -19.22
CA GLN A 923 -1.88 -48.69 -19.99
C GLN A 923 -0.63 -47.84 -20.17
N LEU A 924 0.27 -47.83 -19.18
CA LEU A 924 1.54 -47.13 -19.26
C LEU A 924 2.54 -47.87 -20.16
N GLU A 925 2.59 -49.20 -20.11
CA GLU A 925 3.37 -50.03 -21.04
C GLU A 925 2.91 -49.84 -22.49
N ASP A 926 1.60 -49.81 -22.75
CA ASP A 926 1.00 -49.58 -24.07
C ASP A 926 1.33 -48.17 -24.60
N ALA A 927 1.30 -47.15 -23.74
CA ALA A 927 1.66 -45.78 -24.12
C ALA A 927 3.15 -45.64 -24.48
N ILE A 928 4.02 -46.37 -23.79
CA ILE A 928 5.47 -46.38 -24.06
C ILE A 928 5.79 -47.18 -25.33
N THR A 929 5.11 -48.30 -25.57
CA THR A 929 5.25 -49.06 -26.84
C THR A 929 4.75 -48.26 -28.03
N HIS A 930 3.63 -47.52 -27.89
CA HIS A 930 3.17 -46.59 -28.93
C HIS A 930 4.19 -45.45 -29.20
N PHE A 931 4.91 -45.00 -28.17
CA PHE A 931 6.01 -44.04 -28.30
C PHE A 931 7.22 -44.65 -29.04
N GLU A 932 7.54 -45.93 -28.83
CA GLU A 932 8.55 -46.67 -29.59
C GLU A 932 8.13 -46.88 -31.06
N GLU A 933 6.86 -47.16 -31.35
CA GLU A 933 6.36 -47.30 -32.73
C GLU A 933 6.42 -45.99 -33.51
N LEU A 934 6.12 -44.86 -32.84
CA LEU A 934 6.31 -43.51 -33.40
C LEU A 934 7.80 -43.18 -33.63
N ALA A 935 8.70 -43.69 -32.78
CA ALA A 935 10.14 -43.54 -32.93
C ALA A 935 10.78 -44.53 -33.93
N GLY A 936 10.11 -45.64 -34.22
CA GLY A 936 10.57 -46.75 -35.07
C GLY A 936 10.00 -46.78 -36.48
N SER A 937 9.12 -45.85 -36.87
CA SER A 937 8.57 -45.77 -38.23
C SER A 937 9.53 -45.13 -39.25
N ASP A 938 10.70 -45.75 -39.44
CA ASP A 938 11.60 -45.50 -40.57
C ASP A 938 11.92 -46.84 -41.28
N GLU A 939 10.87 -47.59 -41.68
CA GLU A 939 10.99 -48.58 -42.75
C GLU A 939 9.91 -48.40 -43.84
N VAL A 940 10.39 -47.88 -44.97
CA VAL A 940 10.01 -48.26 -46.35
C VAL A 940 8.53 -48.11 -46.76
N CYS A 941 8.21 -46.94 -47.32
CA CYS A 941 7.34 -46.85 -48.49
C CYS A 941 8.10 -46.22 -49.66
N LEU A 942 8.98 -47.01 -50.27
CA LEU A 942 9.39 -46.77 -51.66
C LEU A 942 8.19 -47.08 -52.56
N SER A 943 7.58 -46.04 -53.12
CA SER A 943 6.89 -46.16 -54.40
C SER A 943 7.65 -45.29 -55.42
N PRO A 944 8.28 -45.89 -56.44
CA PRO A 944 8.91 -45.13 -57.51
C PRO A 944 7.89 -44.91 -58.62
N ILE A 945 7.65 -43.65 -58.97
CA ILE A 945 6.96 -43.31 -60.23
C ILE A 945 8.02 -42.78 -61.19
N ARG A 946 8.41 -43.62 -62.17
CA ARG A 946 8.26 -43.35 -63.62
C ARG A 946 9.03 -44.37 -64.46
N SER A 947 8.31 -45.16 -65.27
CA SER A 947 8.31 -45.02 -66.74
C SER A 947 7.64 -46.22 -67.42
N ASN A 948 7.12 -45.95 -68.62
CA ASN A 948 6.24 -46.77 -69.44
C ASN A 948 6.88 -48.03 -70.06
N PHE A 949 5.99 -48.91 -70.56
CA PHE A 949 6.06 -49.81 -71.73
C PHE A 949 6.29 -51.33 -71.53
N ARG A 950 5.26 -52.06 -72.01
CA ARG A 950 5.26 -53.31 -72.81
C ARG A 950 5.91 -54.58 -72.25
N GLY A 951 5.13 -55.65 -72.30
CA GLY A 951 5.57 -57.04 -72.26
C GLY A 951 4.55 -57.92 -71.57
#